data_AF-A0A1Y2TK87-F1
#
_entry.id   AF-A0A1Y2TK87-F1
#
_cell.length_a   1.000
_cell.length_b   1.000
_cell.length_c   1.000
_cell.angle_alpha   90.00
_cell.angle_beta   90.00
_cell.angle_gamma   90.00
#
_symmetry.space_group_name_H-M   'P 1'
#
loop_
_entity.id
_entity.type
_entity.pdbx_description
1 polymer ?
#
loop_
_entity_poly.entity_id
_entity_poly.type
_entity_poly.pdbx_seq_one_letter_code
_entity_poly.pdbx_strand_id
1 'polypeptide(L)'
;MLTTWQTVVFTMMYLYAARNFSTLVGLASPEPMANMYDAKYFRATWVLTALDAGFWTAMKIRKKWIRDIASLVFSLFYLIAAERADEKVRKVRGTLTVDHLRVSWNKGTTPYLRAVQNLMRPRFTRWPPRAIRIPRPSTSDYKEPVSAWLYYDGPISDLEHINKMILDIPGGGFVAMDPRCNDDKLFAWAGKTGLPVLSLDYKKAPEFPYPYALNECFDVYTTIIRSKGRCIGMSGMEIPQVVVTGDSAGGNLATAMTLMVIESATNQRQSLIQAELPVPVGLILLYPGLDMNIGNWMSDEQMSLIKDRRMRVTNKDYLRRKSMQYNDLVGTPHQSDDEDEEPSGLAPGGKSFKADNATDENKLRKPHPEYSHANRQTWAKSKPSTPVSGGDTKSMSHRPEPMRTRLAMASMISYFNDRILTPEMMRAMIILYIGPHNRPDFSQDYLLSPILAPDFLLQKFPKTYFLTGERDPLVDDTVIFAGRLRRVKQAFHSQRASQEMEGLDDITDFDEKDVAEVVLIPGISHGFTQFPSLYPPAWKLIDRCARWAVDLHNAAEMRTKREQQDMSRRHHVRTESSGDEDRPLEINMTKMRPRINSDEAKAKAKAKSKGHESAGDESEVDKPNGNSKRRKSNGKSGFGQKSKSFVKLDSSDDLLGRRMQGLAGPLTGAHEED
;
A
#
# COMPACT_ATOMS: atom_id res chain seq x y z
N MET A 1 -32.47 -33.19 39.14
CA MET A 1 -31.11 -33.21 38.56
C MET A 1 -31.23 -33.54 37.09
N LEU A 2 -30.56 -32.80 36.20
CA LEU A 2 -30.50 -33.15 34.78
C LEU A 2 -29.77 -34.49 34.63
N THR A 3 -30.27 -35.37 33.77
CA THR A 3 -29.57 -36.63 33.50
C THR A 3 -28.28 -36.36 32.71
N THR A 4 -27.34 -37.30 32.76
CA THR A 4 -26.03 -37.18 32.09
C THR A 4 -26.17 -36.91 30.60
N TRP A 5 -27.13 -37.57 29.93
CA TRP A 5 -27.43 -37.34 28.51
C TRP A 5 -28.02 -35.94 28.26
N GLN A 6 -28.96 -35.48 29.11
CA GLN A 6 -29.52 -34.13 28.98
C GLN A 6 -28.44 -33.05 29.12
N THR A 7 -27.47 -33.26 30.02
CA THR A 7 -26.35 -32.33 30.20
C THR A 7 -25.45 -32.28 28.97
N VAL A 8 -25.20 -33.42 28.31
CA VAL A 8 -24.43 -33.49 27.05
C VAL A 8 -25.17 -32.80 25.90
N VAL A 9 -26.48 -33.02 25.78
CA VAL A 9 -27.30 -32.36 24.76
C VAL A 9 -27.37 -30.85 24.99
N PHE A 10 -27.57 -30.40 26.23
CA PHE A 10 -27.56 -28.97 26.56
C PHE A 10 -26.21 -28.31 26.30
N THR A 11 -25.10 -28.98 26.61
CA THR A 11 -23.76 -28.44 26.34
C THR A 11 -23.46 -28.42 24.84
N MET A 12 -23.83 -29.46 24.07
CA MET A 12 -23.72 -29.45 22.61
C MET A 12 -24.61 -28.38 21.96
N MET A 13 -25.86 -28.22 22.44
CA MET A 13 -26.78 -27.20 21.95
C MET A 13 -26.30 -25.79 22.31
N TYR A 14 -25.76 -25.58 23.50
CA TYR A 14 -25.11 -24.33 23.88
C TYR A 14 -23.87 -24.04 23.03
N LEU A 15 -23.00 -25.03 22.80
CA LEU A 15 -21.82 -24.85 21.93
C LEU A 15 -22.22 -24.58 20.48
N TYR A 16 -23.25 -25.26 19.98
CA TYR A 16 -23.81 -25.02 18.66
C TYR A 16 -24.44 -23.62 18.57
N ALA A 17 -25.22 -23.22 19.56
CA ALA A 17 -25.85 -21.91 19.64
C ALA A 17 -24.81 -20.79 19.80
N ALA A 18 -23.75 -20.99 20.58
CA ALA A 18 -22.64 -20.04 20.71
C ALA A 18 -21.81 -19.94 19.43
N ARG A 19 -21.55 -21.07 18.76
CA ARG A 19 -20.80 -21.11 17.49
C ARG A 19 -21.60 -20.52 16.32
N ASN A 20 -22.91 -20.73 16.30
CA ASN A 20 -23.83 -20.21 15.28
C ASN A 20 -24.66 -19.02 15.78
N PHE A 21 -24.24 -18.37 16.86
CA PHE A 21 -24.98 -17.28 17.50
C PHE A 21 -25.29 -16.17 16.50
N SER A 22 -24.32 -15.88 15.63
CA SER A 22 -24.48 -14.92 14.56
C SER A 22 -25.63 -15.28 13.62
N THR A 23 -25.76 -16.55 13.24
CA THR A 23 -26.83 -17.01 12.35
C THR A 23 -28.18 -17.03 13.05
N LEU A 24 -28.21 -17.46 14.32
CA LEU A 24 -29.42 -17.51 15.13
C LEU A 24 -30.01 -16.13 15.45
N VAL A 25 -29.17 -15.10 15.57
CA VAL A 25 -29.58 -13.72 15.88
C VAL A 25 -29.78 -12.88 14.60
N GLY A 26 -29.67 -13.49 13.41
CA GLY A 26 -29.80 -12.76 12.14
C GLY A 26 -28.62 -11.83 11.82
N LEU A 27 -27.49 -12.00 12.51
CA LEU A 27 -26.21 -11.35 12.23
C LEU A 27 -25.37 -12.12 11.20
N ALA A 28 -25.89 -13.22 10.62
CA ALA A 28 -25.24 -13.94 9.55
C ALA A 28 -25.39 -13.18 8.23
N SER A 29 -24.31 -13.19 7.45
CA SER A 29 -24.25 -12.52 6.15
C SER A 29 -25.36 -13.01 5.23
N PRO A 30 -26.12 -12.11 4.56
CA PRO A 30 -26.90 -12.50 3.39
C PRO A 30 -25.95 -13.08 2.32
N GLU A 31 -26.38 -14.15 1.67
CA GLU A 31 -25.52 -15.07 0.90
C GLU A 31 -24.89 -14.53 -0.41
N PRO A 32 -25.35 -13.45 -1.09
CA PRO A 32 -24.69 -13.04 -2.34
C PRO A 32 -23.38 -12.25 -2.15
N MET A 33 -23.13 -11.62 -0.98
CA MET A 33 -21.91 -10.80 -0.72
C MET A 33 -20.83 -11.49 0.12
N ALA A 34 -21.14 -12.61 0.76
CA ALA A 34 -20.18 -13.40 1.54
C ALA A 34 -19.00 -13.94 0.70
N ASN A 35 -19.16 -13.98 -0.63
CA ASN A 35 -18.16 -14.48 -1.57
C ASN A 35 -17.15 -13.40 -2.03
N MET A 36 -17.39 -12.11 -1.76
CA MET A 36 -16.51 -11.02 -2.23
C MET A 36 -15.43 -10.65 -1.21
N TYR A 37 -15.76 -10.72 0.08
CA TYR A 37 -14.88 -10.37 1.19
C TYR A 37 -14.59 -11.57 2.10
N ASP A 38 -13.48 -11.51 2.82
CA ASP A 38 -13.23 -12.42 3.94
C ASP A 38 -14.37 -12.31 4.96
N ALA A 39 -14.83 -13.44 5.48
CA ALA A 39 -16.00 -13.50 6.35
C ALA A 39 -15.83 -12.64 7.61
N LYS A 40 -14.60 -12.52 8.15
CA LYS A 40 -14.33 -11.69 9.33
C LYS A 40 -14.37 -10.21 8.98
N TYR A 41 -13.80 -9.84 7.83
CA TYR A 41 -13.84 -8.47 7.35
C TYR A 41 -15.28 -8.03 7.02
N PHE A 42 -16.05 -8.89 6.35
CA PHE A 42 -17.46 -8.65 6.07
C PHE A 42 -18.29 -8.42 7.35
N ARG A 43 -18.06 -9.22 8.40
CA ARG A 43 -18.72 -9.00 9.70
C ARG A 43 -18.36 -7.64 10.31
N ALA A 44 -17.12 -7.20 10.16
CA ALA A 44 -16.72 -5.88 10.61
C ALA A 44 -17.41 -4.76 9.81
N THR A 45 -17.48 -4.89 8.48
CA THR A 45 -18.16 -3.91 7.61
C THR A 45 -19.67 -3.86 7.85
N TRP A 46 -20.28 -4.98 8.22
CA TRP A 46 -21.66 -5.04 8.67
C TRP A 46 -21.91 -4.15 9.89
N VAL A 47 -21.10 -4.33 10.94
CA VAL A 47 -21.18 -3.50 12.15
C VAL A 47 -20.94 -2.03 11.83
N LEU A 48 -19.96 -1.73 10.97
CA LEU A 48 -19.68 -0.36 10.54
C LEU A 48 -20.88 0.26 9.78
N THR A 49 -21.56 -0.52 8.94
CA THR A 49 -22.74 -0.05 8.20
C THR A 49 -23.90 0.26 9.16
N ALA A 50 -24.13 -0.61 10.14
CA ALA A 50 -25.14 -0.39 11.17
C ALA A 50 -24.82 0.87 12.00
N LEU A 51 -23.55 1.09 12.35
CA LEU A 51 -23.08 2.29 13.02
C LEU A 51 -23.32 3.54 12.16
N ASP A 52 -22.95 3.52 10.88
CA ASP A 52 -23.19 4.65 9.97
C ASP A 52 -24.68 4.99 9.85
N ALA A 53 -25.53 3.98 9.66
CA ALA A 53 -26.98 4.17 9.59
C ALA A 53 -27.55 4.76 10.89
N GLY A 54 -27.09 4.28 12.05
CA GLY A 54 -27.51 4.76 13.36
C GLY A 54 -27.09 6.21 13.63
N PHE A 55 -25.82 6.52 13.36
CA PHE A 55 -25.27 7.87 13.52
C PHE A 55 -25.93 8.87 12.57
N TRP A 56 -26.13 8.53 11.30
CA TRP A 56 -26.84 9.39 10.35
C TRP A 56 -28.32 9.57 10.69
N THR A 57 -28.95 8.59 11.34
CA THR A 57 -30.32 8.75 11.84
C THR A 57 -30.39 9.72 13.02
N ALA A 58 -29.40 9.67 13.91
CA ALA A 58 -29.31 10.56 15.06
C ALA A 58 -28.94 12.01 14.70
N MET A 59 -28.38 12.29 13.51
CA MET A 59 -27.91 13.63 13.12
C MET A 59 -28.96 14.75 13.26
N LYS A 60 -30.25 14.43 13.12
CA LYS A 60 -31.35 15.40 13.27
C LYS A 60 -31.53 15.90 14.72
N ILE A 61 -30.95 15.21 15.70
CA ILE A 61 -31.07 15.55 17.12
C ILE A 61 -30.09 16.67 17.48
N ARG A 62 -30.63 17.81 17.97
CA ARG A 62 -29.82 19.00 18.29
C ARG A 62 -28.93 18.83 19.53
N LYS A 63 -29.44 18.19 20.59
CA LYS A 63 -28.71 18.05 21.86
C LYS A 63 -27.66 16.94 21.73
N LYS A 64 -26.38 17.28 21.89
CA LYS A 64 -25.24 16.37 21.69
C LYS A 64 -25.34 15.07 22.49
N TRP A 65 -25.58 15.15 23.81
CA TRP A 65 -25.64 13.94 24.65
C TRP A 65 -26.81 13.01 24.27
N ILE A 66 -27.97 13.58 23.90
CA ILE A 66 -29.13 12.80 23.41
C ILE A 66 -28.80 12.17 22.07
N ARG A 67 -28.18 12.94 21.16
CA ARG A 67 -27.75 12.45 19.86
C ARG A 67 -26.78 11.28 20.00
N ASP A 68 -25.80 11.39 20.88
CA ASP A 68 -24.77 10.36 21.07
C ASP A 68 -25.41 9.07 21.64
N ILE A 69 -26.32 9.16 22.60
CA ILE A 69 -27.07 7.99 23.11
C ILE A 69 -27.98 7.41 22.02
N ALA A 70 -28.76 8.25 21.34
CA ALA A 70 -29.66 7.82 20.27
C ALA A 70 -28.89 7.16 19.12
N SER A 71 -27.68 7.63 18.81
CA SER A 71 -26.83 7.06 17.77
C SER A 71 -26.48 5.59 18.07
N LEU A 72 -26.22 5.24 19.34
CA LEU A 72 -25.98 3.85 19.76
C LEU A 72 -27.26 3.03 19.68
N VAL A 73 -28.38 3.57 20.14
CA VAL A 73 -29.68 2.86 20.12
C VAL A 73 -30.10 2.55 18.69
N PHE A 74 -30.01 3.54 17.78
CA PHE A 74 -30.29 3.32 16.37
C PHE A 74 -29.28 2.37 15.73
N SER A 75 -28.00 2.43 16.10
CA SER A 75 -27.00 1.48 15.60
C SER A 75 -27.33 0.04 16.00
N LEU A 76 -27.78 -0.18 17.25
CA LEU A 76 -28.20 -1.50 17.72
C LEU A 76 -29.46 -1.98 16.97
N PHE A 77 -30.41 -1.08 16.71
CA PHE A 77 -31.57 -1.39 15.87
C PHE A 77 -31.15 -1.81 14.46
N TYR A 78 -30.26 -1.05 13.82
CA TYR A 78 -29.77 -1.35 12.46
C TYR A 78 -28.86 -2.57 12.39
N LEU A 79 -28.25 -2.97 13.50
CA LEU A 79 -27.48 -4.22 13.58
C LEU A 79 -28.39 -5.45 13.42
N ILE A 80 -29.63 -5.36 13.92
CA ILE A 80 -30.66 -6.40 13.79
C ILE A 80 -31.42 -6.22 12.46
N ALA A 81 -31.80 -4.98 12.12
CA ALA A 81 -32.50 -4.63 10.90
C ALA A 81 -31.53 -4.29 9.75
N ALA A 82 -30.70 -5.27 9.41
CA ALA A 82 -29.77 -5.34 8.29
C ALA A 82 -30.16 -4.54 7.03
N GLU A 83 -31.27 -4.93 6.41
CA GLU A 83 -31.71 -4.42 5.11
C GLU A 83 -32.06 -2.94 5.20
N ARG A 84 -32.65 -2.53 6.33
CA ARG A 84 -32.95 -1.11 6.61
C ARG A 84 -31.67 -0.30 6.82
N ALA A 85 -30.61 -0.91 7.34
CA ALA A 85 -29.31 -0.26 7.48
C ALA A 85 -28.71 0.00 6.10
N ASP A 86 -28.66 -1.01 5.24
CA ASP A 86 -28.14 -0.90 3.87
C ASP A 86 -28.95 0.12 3.05
N GLU A 87 -30.29 0.09 3.15
CA GLU A 87 -31.15 1.07 2.48
C GLU A 87 -30.92 2.50 2.99
N LYS A 88 -30.79 2.68 4.32
CA LYS A 88 -30.49 3.97 4.93
C LYS A 88 -29.16 4.52 4.44
N VAL A 89 -28.12 3.69 4.44
CA VAL A 89 -26.78 4.07 3.98
C VAL A 89 -26.81 4.47 2.51
N ARG A 90 -27.49 3.69 1.67
CA ARG A 90 -27.63 3.99 0.24
C ARG A 90 -28.34 5.33 -0.01
N LYS A 91 -29.44 5.61 0.72
CA LYS A 91 -30.17 6.89 0.62
C LYS A 91 -29.29 8.09 1.01
N VAL A 92 -28.53 7.97 2.10
CA VAL A 92 -27.63 9.05 2.56
C VAL A 92 -26.48 9.26 1.57
N ARG A 93 -25.88 8.19 1.03
CA ARG A 93 -24.81 8.29 0.03
C ARG A 93 -25.25 8.99 -1.26
N GLY A 94 -26.51 8.84 -1.67
CA GLY A 94 -27.07 9.58 -2.81
C GLY A 94 -27.23 11.09 -2.58
N THR A 95 -27.17 11.56 -1.33
CA THR A 95 -27.30 12.98 -0.93
C THR A 95 -26.23 13.36 0.10
N LEU A 96 -25.00 12.92 -0.17
CA LEU A 96 -23.90 13.02 0.77
C LEU A 96 -23.54 14.49 1.06
N THR A 97 -23.31 14.81 2.35
CA THR A 97 -22.85 16.12 2.80
C THR A 97 -21.53 15.98 3.56
N VAL A 98 -20.82 17.08 3.78
CA VAL A 98 -19.58 17.12 4.58
C VAL A 98 -19.83 16.56 5.99
N ASP A 99 -20.96 16.93 6.61
CA ASP A 99 -21.31 16.44 7.95
C ASP A 99 -21.58 14.94 7.96
N HIS A 100 -22.22 14.39 6.92
CA HIS A 100 -22.41 12.94 6.80
C HIS A 100 -21.06 12.21 6.77
N LEU A 101 -20.09 12.73 6.01
CA LEU A 101 -18.73 12.18 5.93
C LEU A 101 -18.02 12.24 7.29
N ARG A 102 -18.01 13.41 7.93
CA ARG A 102 -17.35 13.63 9.23
C ARG A 102 -17.95 12.79 10.34
N VAL A 103 -19.28 12.69 10.40
CA VAL A 103 -19.97 11.86 11.39
C VAL A 103 -19.62 10.39 11.21
N SER A 104 -19.63 9.89 9.97
CA SER A 104 -19.29 8.49 9.68
C SER A 104 -17.83 8.18 10.02
N TRP A 105 -16.89 9.04 9.64
CA TRP A 105 -15.46 8.76 9.79
C TRP A 105 -14.89 9.14 11.18
N ASN A 106 -15.55 10.03 11.93
CA ASN A 106 -15.14 10.39 13.29
C ASN A 106 -15.91 9.64 14.38
N LYS A 107 -16.85 8.74 14.03
CA LYS A 107 -17.70 8.04 15.02
C LYS A 107 -16.90 7.34 16.12
N GLY A 108 -15.72 6.81 15.81
CA GLY A 108 -14.84 6.15 16.78
C GLY A 108 -14.41 7.05 17.94
N THR A 109 -14.37 8.37 17.77
CA THR A 109 -13.96 9.32 18.83
C THR A 109 -15.10 9.70 19.77
N THR A 110 -16.33 9.22 19.53
CA THR A 110 -17.45 9.45 20.47
C THR A 110 -17.19 8.81 21.84
N PRO A 111 -17.66 9.43 22.94
CA PRO A 111 -17.28 9.02 24.29
C PRO A 111 -17.62 7.55 24.59
N TYR A 112 -18.74 7.06 24.06
CA TYR A 112 -19.21 5.69 24.29
C TYR A 112 -18.44 4.66 23.47
N LEU A 113 -18.28 4.87 22.15
CA LEU A 113 -17.50 3.95 21.32
C LEU A 113 -16.05 3.94 21.76
N ARG A 114 -15.50 5.10 22.15
CA ARG A 114 -14.17 5.21 22.74
C ARG A 114 -14.05 4.48 24.08
N ALA A 115 -15.07 4.52 24.94
CA ALA A 115 -15.07 3.75 26.18
C ALA A 115 -15.05 2.23 25.91
N VAL A 116 -15.84 1.76 24.95
CA VAL A 116 -15.86 0.35 24.53
C VAL A 116 -14.51 -0.05 23.90
N GLN A 117 -13.96 0.79 23.03
CA GLN A 117 -12.63 0.58 22.43
C GLN A 117 -11.55 0.50 23.51
N ASN A 118 -11.52 1.45 24.45
CA ASN A 118 -10.56 1.45 25.55
C ASN A 118 -10.65 0.19 26.43
N LEU A 119 -11.84 -0.41 26.56
CA LEU A 119 -12.04 -1.65 27.30
C LEU A 119 -11.52 -2.88 26.54
N MET A 120 -11.74 -2.93 25.22
CA MET A 120 -11.33 -4.07 24.38
C MET A 120 -9.87 -4.01 23.94
N ARG A 121 -9.28 -2.82 23.93
CA ARG A 121 -7.96 -2.56 23.37
C ARG A 121 -6.86 -3.01 24.34
N PRO A 122 -5.80 -3.70 23.84
CA PRO A 122 -4.61 -3.96 24.64
C PRO A 122 -3.92 -2.66 25.07
N ARG A 123 -3.44 -2.62 26.32
CA ARG A 123 -2.62 -1.50 26.82
C ARG A 123 -1.19 -1.63 26.28
N PHE A 124 -0.91 -0.90 25.19
CA PHE A 124 0.42 -0.87 24.57
C PHE A 124 1.39 0.13 25.21
N THR A 125 0.87 1.21 25.80
CA THR A 125 1.69 2.25 26.43
C THR A 125 1.19 2.56 27.84
N ARG A 126 2.11 2.99 28.69
CA ARG A 126 1.84 3.52 30.03
C ARG A 126 1.45 4.99 29.97
N TRP A 127 2.02 5.72 29.02
CA TRP A 127 1.83 7.16 28.86
C TRP A 127 0.69 7.49 27.89
N PRO A 128 -0.12 8.52 28.19
CA PRO A 128 -1.13 9.02 27.26
C PRO A 128 -0.48 9.84 26.13
N PRO A 129 -1.17 10.01 25.00
CA PRO A 129 -0.68 10.80 23.89
C PRO A 129 -0.72 12.29 24.26
N ARG A 130 0.30 13.01 23.80
CA ARG A 130 0.57 14.40 24.16
C ARG A 130 0.24 15.29 22.97
N ALA A 131 -0.59 16.31 23.16
CA ALA A 131 -0.86 17.29 22.12
C ALA A 131 0.33 18.25 22.00
N ILE A 132 0.82 18.46 20.78
CA ILE A 132 1.93 19.35 20.46
C ILE A 132 1.50 20.30 19.35
N ARG A 133 2.04 21.53 19.38
CA ARG A 133 1.90 22.50 18.30
C ARG A 133 3.25 22.77 17.70
N ILE A 134 3.38 22.54 16.41
CA ILE A 134 4.62 22.70 15.67
C ILE A 134 4.55 24.04 14.91
N PRO A 135 5.47 24.98 15.18
CA PRO A 135 5.50 26.24 14.46
C PRO A 135 5.83 25.99 12.99
N ARG A 136 5.23 26.75 12.08
CA ARG A 136 5.61 26.69 10.66
C ARG A 136 6.93 27.42 10.40
N PRO A 137 7.70 27.01 9.37
CA PRO A 137 8.90 27.75 8.97
C PRO A 137 8.58 29.19 8.60
N SER A 138 9.54 30.10 8.79
CA SER A 138 9.40 31.51 8.39
C SER A 138 9.11 31.67 6.89
N THR A 139 9.61 30.73 6.08
CA THR A 139 9.45 30.65 4.62
C THR A 139 8.07 30.18 4.16
N SER A 140 7.22 29.68 5.08
CA SER A 140 5.85 29.28 4.73
C SER A 140 4.94 30.49 4.53
N ASP A 141 4.04 30.39 3.56
CA ASP A 141 2.97 31.35 3.33
C ASP A 141 1.97 31.38 4.50
N TYR A 142 1.93 30.30 5.28
CA TYR A 142 1.01 30.14 6.40
C TYR A 142 1.75 30.31 7.73
N LYS A 143 1.11 31.00 8.69
CA LYS A 143 1.72 31.31 9.99
C LYS A 143 1.12 30.53 11.16
N GLU A 144 -0.06 29.93 10.98
CA GLU A 144 -0.69 29.15 12.04
C GLU A 144 0.12 27.88 12.35
N PRO A 145 0.43 27.61 13.62
CA PRO A 145 1.14 26.39 14.00
C PRO A 145 0.26 25.16 13.77
N VAL A 146 0.89 24.09 13.31
CA VAL A 146 0.23 22.82 12.98
C VAL A 146 0.03 22.02 14.27
N SER A 147 -1.18 21.50 14.47
CA SER A 147 -1.49 20.65 15.63
C SER A 147 -1.07 19.20 15.32
N ALA A 148 -0.52 18.52 16.33
CA ALA A 148 -0.10 17.13 16.22
C ALA A 148 -0.25 16.40 17.56
N TRP A 149 -0.26 15.07 17.52
CA TRP A 149 -0.28 14.21 18.69
C TRP A 149 0.97 13.34 18.72
N LEU A 150 1.71 13.42 19.82
CA LEU A 150 2.88 12.60 20.07
C LEU A 150 2.51 11.38 20.93
N TYR A 151 2.78 10.20 20.39
CA TYR A 151 2.64 8.91 21.04
C TYR A 151 4.05 8.38 21.32
N TYR A 152 4.38 8.22 22.60
CA TYR A 152 5.68 7.70 23.03
C TYR A 152 5.53 7.03 24.39
N ASP A 153 6.09 5.83 24.55
CA ASP A 153 6.00 5.07 25.81
C ASP A 153 7.16 5.37 26.76
N GLY A 154 7.33 6.65 27.11
CA GLY A 154 8.37 7.11 28.03
C GLY A 154 8.18 8.57 28.48
N PRO A 155 8.91 9.01 29.50
CA PRO A 155 8.97 10.43 29.86
C PRO A 155 9.56 11.27 28.69
N ILE A 156 9.24 12.57 28.65
CA ILE A 156 9.68 13.47 27.57
C ILE A 156 11.21 13.60 27.54
N SER A 157 11.87 13.53 28.71
CA SER A 157 13.34 13.57 28.85
C SER A 157 14.04 12.53 27.98
N ASP A 158 13.44 11.35 27.80
CA ASP A 158 14.08 10.25 27.06
C ASP A 158 14.17 10.55 25.56
N LEU A 159 13.35 11.48 25.05
CA LEU A 159 13.41 11.91 23.65
C LEU A 159 14.74 12.60 23.32
N GLU A 160 15.44 13.16 24.32
CA GLU A 160 16.77 13.74 24.13
C GLU A 160 17.78 12.71 23.61
N HIS A 161 17.63 11.44 23.99
CA HIS A 161 18.52 10.35 23.58
C HIS A 161 18.04 9.61 22.33
N ILE A 162 16.94 10.03 21.72
CA ILE A 162 16.34 9.37 20.55
C ILE A 162 16.51 10.23 19.30
N ASN A 163 17.07 9.64 18.25
CA ASN A 163 17.25 10.26 16.94
C ASN A 163 16.41 9.59 15.83
N LYS A 164 15.49 8.67 16.17
CA LYS A 164 14.61 7.96 15.22
C LYS A 164 13.15 8.28 15.53
N MET A 165 12.33 8.50 14.51
CA MET A 165 10.91 8.75 14.70
C MET A 165 10.04 8.34 13.52
N ILE A 166 8.75 8.21 13.80
CA ILE A 166 7.71 7.96 12.81
C ILE A 166 6.83 9.21 12.70
N LEU A 167 6.73 9.78 11.49
CA LEU A 167 5.81 10.86 11.16
C LEU A 167 4.59 10.28 10.46
N ASP A 168 3.45 10.25 11.15
CA ASP A 168 2.20 9.68 10.65
C ASP A 168 1.25 10.77 10.14
N ILE A 169 0.64 10.52 8.98
CA ILE A 169 -0.36 11.40 8.39
C ILE A 169 -1.68 10.61 8.29
N PRO A 170 -2.71 10.97 9.06
CA PRO A 170 -3.96 10.22 9.07
C PRO A 170 -4.75 10.41 7.76
N GLY A 171 -5.56 9.41 7.43
CA GLY A 171 -6.49 9.44 6.31
C GLY A 171 -7.74 10.29 6.55
N GLY A 172 -8.89 9.82 6.06
CA GLY A 172 -10.17 10.51 6.19
C GLY A 172 -10.58 11.34 4.98
N GLY A 173 -10.04 11.02 3.80
CA GLY A 173 -10.45 11.64 2.53
C GLY A 173 -10.23 13.14 2.48
N PHE A 174 -9.20 13.65 3.18
CA PHE A 174 -8.87 15.08 3.35
C PHE A 174 -9.92 15.92 4.10
N VAL A 175 -11.08 15.35 4.45
CA VAL A 175 -12.28 16.06 4.95
C VAL A 175 -12.61 15.69 6.41
N ALA A 176 -12.19 14.51 6.86
CA ALA A 176 -12.50 13.94 8.16
C ALA A 176 -11.26 13.31 8.81
N MET A 177 -11.47 12.72 9.99
CA MET A 177 -10.49 12.11 10.90
C MET A 177 -9.47 13.08 11.50
N ASP A 178 -9.31 12.98 12.81
CA ASP A 178 -8.14 13.47 13.53
C ASP A 178 -7.24 12.26 13.89
N PRO A 179 -5.98 12.48 14.32
CA PRO A 179 -5.09 11.39 14.75
C PRO A 179 -5.68 10.41 15.77
N ARG A 180 -6.63 10.86 16.61
CA ARG A 180 -7.25 10.03 17.65
C ARG A 180 -8.16 8.96 17.09
N CYS A 181 -8.66 9.11 15.86
CA CYS A 181 -9.35 8.03 15.15
C CYS A 181 -8.46 6.79 14.94
N ASN A 182 -7.14 6.97 14.93
CA ASN A 182 -6.15 5.92 14.74
C ASN A 182 -5.38 5.58 16.03
N ASP A 183 -5.92 5.90 17.22
CA ASP A 183 -5.26 5.63 18.52
C ASP A 183 -4.77 4.16 18.60
N ASP A 184 -5.59 3.17 18.25
CA ASP A 184 -5.23 1.74 18.30
C ASP A 184 -3.92 1.44 17.55
N LYS A 185 -3.77 1.97 16.33
CA LYS A 185 -2.59 1.84 15.47
C LYS A 185 -1.38 2.56 16.08
N LEU A 186 -1.56 3.83 16.46
CA LEU A 186 -0.48 4.72 16.88
C LEU A 186 0.14 4.29 18.20
N PHE A 187 -0.69 3.89 19.16
CA PHE A 187 -0.20 3.38 20.43
C PHE A 187 0.47 2.01 20.30
N ALA A 188 -0.02 1.13 19.41
CA ALA A 188 0.63 -0.14 19.15
C ALA A 188 2.01 0.06 18.52
N TRP A 189 2.16 1.02 17.60
CA TRP A 189 3.46 1.37 17.04
C TRP A 189 4.39 1.97 18.08
N ALA A 190 3.95 2.95 18.86
CA ALA A 190 4.78 3.55 19.91
C ALA A 190 5.25 2.51 20.95
N GLY A 191 4.34 1.65 21.43
CA GLY A 191 4.68 0.61 22.42
C GLY A 191 5.56 -0.52 21.87
N LYS A 192 5.39 -0.91 20.60
CA LYS A 192 6.17 -2.02 20.00
C LYS A 192 7.51 -1.60 19.44
N THR A 193 7.60 -0.41 18.85
CA THR A 193 8.85 0.10 18.28
C THR A 193 9.72 0.78 19.32
N GLY A 194 9.12 1.29 20.41
CA GLY A 194 9.81 2.14 21.38
C GLY A 194 10.19 3.52 20.82
N LEU A 195 9.68 3.89 19.63
CA LEU A 195 9.98 5.14 18.96
C LEU A 195 8.86 6.18 19.16
N PRO A 196 9.18 7.48 19.16
CA PRO A 196 8.18 8.53 19.11
C PRO A 196 7.43 8.49 17.77
N VAL A 197 6.10 8.40 17.86
CA VAL A 197 5.19 8.49 16.71
C VAL A 197 4.45 9.82 16.79
N LEU A 198 4.73 10.72 15.85
CA LEU A 198 4.09 12.02 15.74
C LEU A 198 3.03 11.95 14.64
N SER A 199 1.75 12.03 15.00
CA SER A 199 0.63 12.01 14.04
C SER A 199 0.04 13.40 13.84
N LEU A 200 -0.07 13.85 12.59
CA LEU A 200 -0.45 15.23 12.24
C LEU A 200 -1.97 15.44 12.24
N ASP A 201 -2.42 16.46 12.95
CA ASP A 201 -3.80 16.93 12.92
C ASP A 201 -3.94 18.09 11.90
N TYR A 202 -3.66 17.77 10.64
CA TYR A 202 -3.74 18.73 9.54
C TYR A 202 -5.19 19.19 9.33
N LYS A 203 -5.36 20.44 8.92
CA LYS A 203 -6.61 21.11 8.60
C LYS A 203 -7.32 20.42 7.44
N LYS A 204 -8.64 20.31 7.57
CA LYS A 204 -9.47 19.55 6.63
C LYS A 204 -10.16 20.47 5.64
N ALA A 205 -10.42 19.91 4.46
CA ALA A 205 -11.34 20.46 3.50
C ALA A 205 -12.80 20.32 3.97
N PRO A 206 -13.72 21.16 3.46
CA PRO A 206 -13.54 22.24 2.49
C PRO A 206 -13.04 23.57 3.05
N GLU A 207 -12.90 23.71 4.37
CA GLU A 207 -12.46 24.95 5.03
C GLU A 207 -11.02 25.32 4.63
N PHE A 208 -10.18 24.30 4.46
CA PHE A 208 -8.79 24.43 4.03
C PHE A 208 -8.55 23.51 2.82
N PRO A 209 -8.89 23.95 1.60
CA PRO A 209 -8.72 23.15 0.40
C PRO A 209 -7.25 22.99 0.02
N TYR A 210 -6.98 22.11 -0.94
CA TYR A 210 -5.68 21.91 -1.58
C TYR A 210 -5.07 23.25 -2.01
N PRO A 211 -3.75 23.48 -1.84
CA PRO A 211 -2.74 22.58 -1.26
C PRO A 211 -2.49 22.79 0.25
N TYR A 212 -3.46 23.30 1.02
CA TYR A 212 -3.22 23.69 2.43
C TYR A 212 -2.69 22.53 3.29
N ALA A 213 -3.39 21.38 3.29
CA ALA A 213 -3.01 20.19 4.06
C ALA A 213 -1.60 19.67 3.68
N LEU A 214 -1.29 19.68 2.38
CA LEU A 214 0.01 19.28 1.84
C LEU A 214 1.12 20.21 2.33
N ASN A 215 0.88 21.52 2.29
CA ASN A 215 1.83 22.51 2.81
C ASN A 215 2.05 22.36 4.32
N GLU A 216 1.03 21.98 5.11
CA GLU A 216 1.25 21.69 6.55
C GLU A 216 2.20 20.51 6.75
N CYS A 217 2.01 19.44 5.97
CA CYS A 217 2.83 18.25 6.06
C CYS A 217 4.29 18.59 5.72
N PHE A 218 4.51 19.37 4.67
CA PHE A 218 5.83 19.83 4.25
C PHE A 218 6.48 20.78 5.28
N ASP A 219 5.71 21.71 5.83
CA ASP A 219 6.17 22.67 6.84
C ASP A 219 6.57 21.97 8.15
N VAL A 220 5.79 20.97 8.58
CA VAL A 220 6.11 20.19 9.77
C VAL A 220 7.38 19.38 9.54
N TYR A 221 7.51 18.69 8.40
CA TYR A 221 8.72 17.96 8.08
C TYR A 221 9.95 18.89 8.08
N THR A 222 9.84 20.03 7.39
CA THR A 222 10.86 21.07 7.34
C THR A 222 11.24 21.57 8.75
N THR A 223 10.26 21.79 9.62
CA THR A 223 10.49 22.27 10.99
C THR A 223 11.16 21.21 11.86
N ILE A 224 10.75 19.96 11.77
CA ILE A 224 11.38 18.83 12.49
C ILE A 224 12.86 18.75 12.12
N ILE A 225 13.17 18.76 10.83
CA ILE A 225 14.54 18.67 10.33
C ILE A 225 15.36 19.91 10.70
N ARG A 226 14.87 21.13 10.45
CA ARG A 226 15.60 22.38 10.74
C ARG A 226 15.82 22.61 12.23
N SER A 227 14.86 22.19 13.07
CA SER A 227 15.02 22.25 14.53
C SER A 227 15.84 21.10 15.09
N LYS A 228 16.26 20.13 14.25
CA LYS A 228 16.91 18.88 14.67
C LYS A 228 16.10 18.14 15.74
N GLY A 229 14.78 18.12 15.56
CA GLY A 229 13.83 17.50 16.49
C GLY A 229 13.54 18.27 17.79
N ARG A 230 14.16 19.43 18.04
CA ARG A 230 13.89 20.22 19.27
C ARG A 230 12.42 20.63 19.42
N CYS A 231 11.73 20.86 18.30
CA CYS A 231 10.31 21.21 18.32
C CYS A 231 9.40 20.13 18.92
N ILE A 232 9.90 18.89 19.08
CA ILE A 232 9.17 17.77 19.68
C ILE A 232 9.87 17.17 20.91
N GLY A 233 10.94 17.82 21.42
CA GLY A 233 11.65 17.41 22.63
C GLY A 233 12.90 16.55 22.43
N MET A 234 13.43 16.43 21.20
CA MET A 234 14.72 15.75 20.95
C MET A 234 15.91 16.67 21.23
N SER A 235 17.13 16.11 21.27
CA SER A 235 18.36 16.82 21.65
C SER A 235 18.69 18.07 20.84
N GLY A 236 18.36 18.10 19.55
CA GLY A 236 18.79 19.18 18.66
C GLY A 236 20.24 19.08 18.18
N MET A 237 20.94 17.99 18.51
CA MET A 237 22.33 17.80 18.12
C MET A 237 22.44 17.17 16.72
N GLU A 238 21.66 16.13 16.49
CA GLU A 238 21.61 15.33 15.25
C GLU A 238 20.30 15.55 14.49
N ILE A 239 20.33 15.37 13.16
CA ILE A 239 19.11 15.38 12.36
C ILE A 239 18.37 14.05 12.60
N PRO A 240 17.07 14.08 12.98
CA PRO A 240 16.34 12.86 13.23
C PRO A 240 16.12 12.06 11.94
N GLN A 241 16.29 10.75 12.04
CA GLN A 241 15.86 9.79 11.03
C GLN A 241 14.34 9.68 11.07
N VAL A 242 13.66 10.11 10.01
CA VAL A 242 12.19 10.12 9.92
C VAL A 242 11.71 9.06 8.95
N VAL A 243 10.90 8.11 9.44
CA VAL A 243 10.04 7.26 8.60
C VAL A 243 8.68 7.94 8.48
N VAL A 244 8.19 8.11 7.26
CA VAL A 244 6.89 8.73 7.01
C VAL A 244 5.83 7.65 6.78
N THR A 245 4.67 7.78 7.43
CA THR A 245 3.55 6.86 7.26
C THR A 245 2.29 7.62 6.87
N GLY A 246 1.43 6.98 6.09
CA GLY A 246 0.15 7.58 5.74
C GLY A 246 -0.89 6.54 5.35
N ASP A 247 -2.13 6.76 5.78
CA ASP A 247 -3.28 5.92 5.39
C ASP A 247 -4.21 6.67 4.43
N SER A 248 -4.64 6.02 3.35
CA SER A 248 -5.62 6.60 2.41
C SER A 248 -5.17 7.97 1.86
N ALA A 249 -5.97 9.02 2.08
CA ALA A 249 -5.62 10.42 1.81
C ALA A 249 -4.32 10.88 2.51
N GLY A 250 -4.02 10.37 3.70
CA GLY A 250 -2.74 10.63 4.37
C GLY A 250 -1.55 9.99 3.64
N GLY A 251 -1.78 8.88 2.94
CA GLY A 251 -0.79 8.25 2.06
C GLY A 251 -0.52 9.09 0.80
N ASN A 252 -1.55 9.77 0.26
CA ASN A 252 -1.38 10.78 -0.78
C ASN A 252 -0.49 11.93 -0.28
N LEU A 253 -0.85 12.54 0.85
CA LEU A 253 -0.09 13.65 1.44
C LEU A 253 1.35 13.27 1.77
N ALA A 254 1.59 12.07 2.29
CA ALA A 254 2.93 11.55 2.59
C ALA A 254 3.79 11.45 1.32
N THR A 255 3.20 10.93 0.23
CA THR A 255 3.88 10.77 -1.06
C THR A 255 4.16 12.13 -1.69
N ALA A 256 3.15 13.00 -1.78
CA ALA A 256 3.27 14.34 -2.34
C ALA A 256 4.27 15.22 -1.55
N MET A 257 4.23 15.18 -0.21
CA MET A 257 5.20 15.88 0.63
C MET A 257 6.63 15.39 0.38
N THR A 258 6.81 14.07 0.21
CA THR A 258 8.13 13.50 -0.12
C THR A 258 8.62 13.99 -1.49
N LEU A 259 7.73 14.10 -2.48
CA LEU A 259 8.06 14.68 -3.78
C LEU A 259 8.48 16.16 -3.66
N MET A 260 7.77 16.97 -2.86
CA MET A 260 8.16 18.35 -2.57
C MET A 260 9.54 18.44 -1.90
N VAL A 261 9.86 17.54 -0.96
CA VAL A 261 11.19 17.47 -0.32
C VAL A 261 12.27 17.21 -1.37
N ILE A 262 12.07 16.21 -2.23
CA ILE A 262 13.03 15.86 -3.30
C ILE A 262 13.19 17.01 -4.31
N GLU A 263 12.09 17.65 -4.70
CA GLU A 263 12.10 18.79 -5.61
C GLU A 263 12.86 19.98 -5.00
N SER A 264 12.61 20.29 -3.72
CA SER A 264 13.29 21.37 -3.01
C SER A 264 14.81 21.17 -2.91
N ALA A 265 15.27 19.91 -2.81
CA ALA A 265 16.69 19.57 -2.84
C ALA A 265 17.29 19.64 -4.25
N THR A 266 16.48 19.45 -5.31
CA THR A 266 16.97 19.40 -6.70
C THR A 266 17.06 20.80 -7.34
N ASN A 267 16.26 21.77 -6.88
CA ASN A 267 16.29 23.15 -7.40
C ASN A 267 17.52 23.94 -6.87
N GLN A 268 18.61 23.91 -7.64
CA GLN A 268 19.90 24.57 -7.34
C GLN A 268 19.79 26.09 -7.06
N ARG A 269 18.78 26.78 -7.60
CA ARG A 269 18.57 28.23 -7.37
C ARG A 269 18.06 28.57 -5.96
N GLN A 270 17.39 27.64 -5.27
CA GLN A 270 16.92 27.83 -3.88
C GLN A 270 17.84 27.15 -2.85
N SER A 271 18.63 26.16 -3.27
CA SER A 271 19.60 25.43 -2.45
C SER A 271 20.72 26.31 -1.86
N LEU A 272 21.09 27.43 -2.51
CA LEU A 272 22.13 28.33 -1.99
C LEU A 272 21.71 29.13 -0.75
N ILE A 273 20.40 29.19 -0.42
CA ILE A 273 19.85 30.00 0.69
C ILE A 273 19.22 29.11 1.77
N GLN A 274 18.84 27.87 1.47
CA GLN A 274 18.23 26.95 2.42
C GLN A 274 19.08 25.68 2.56
N ALA A 275 19.43 25.33 3.80
CA ALA A 275 20.05 24.04 4.12
C ALA A 275 19.21 22.89 3.52
N GLU A 276 19.88 21.97 2.81
CA GLU A 276 19.26 20.86 2.10
C GLU A 276 18.39 20.02 3.04
N LEU A 277 17.14 19.77 2.65
CA LEU A 277 16.22 18.92 3.40
C LEU A 277 16.52 17.45 3.03
N PRO A 278 17.06 16.62 3.95
CA PRO A 278 17.19 15.19 3.71
C PRO A 278 15.84 14.57 3.38
N VAL A 279 15.85 13.58 2.50
CA VAL A 279 14.68 12.76 2.22
C VAL A 279 14.33 11.87 3.41
N PRO A 280 13.04 11.52 3.62
CA PRO A 280 12.66 10.51 4.60
C PRO A 280 13.41 9.20 4.38
N VAL A 281 13.66 8.47 5.47
CA VAL A 281 14.35 7.16 5.42
C VAL A 281 13.60 6.16 4.56
N GLY A 282 12.26 6.22 4.62
CA GLY A 282 11.35 5.39 3.85
C GLY A 282 9.92 5.74 4.16
N LEU A 283 9.01 5.19 3.35
CA LEU A 283 7.58 5.38 3.50
C LEU A 283 6.89 4.06 3.82
N ILE A 284 5.85 4.12 4.65
CA ILE A 284 4.89 3.03 4.85
C ILE A 284 3.50 3.56 4.52
N LEU A 285 2.98 3.12 3.37
CA LEU A 285 1.72 3.60 2.81
C LEU A 285 0.65 2.52 2.95
N LEU A 286 -0.41 2.84 3.67
CA LEU A 286 -1.56 1.97 3.86
C LEU A 286 -2.64 2.40 2.88
N TYR A 287 -2.94 1.56 1.89
CA TYR A 287 -3.99 1.78 0.90
C TYR A 287 -4.06 3.24 0.37
N PRO A 288 -2.95 3.80 -0.13
CA PRO A 288 -2.85 5.22 -0.46
C PRO A 288 -3.69 5.59 -1.69
N GLY A 289 -4.29 6.78 -1.70
CA GLY A 289 -4.91 7.35 -2.91
C GLY A 289 -3.87 8.08 -3.76
N LEU A 290 -3.34 7.46 -4.80
CA LEU A 290 -2.22 8.03 -5.58
C LEU A 290 -2.66 8.62 -6.90
N ASP A 291 -3.86 8.30 -7.38
CA ASP A 291 -4.53 9.00 -8.46
C ASP A 291 -5.73 9.79 -7.90
N MET A 292 -5.95 11.00 -8.40
CA MET A 292 -7.12 11.82 -8.10
C MET A 292 -8.02 12.02 -9.34
N ASN A 293 -7.66 11.41 -10.48
CA ASN A 293 -8.41 11.53 -11.72
C ASN A 293 -9.73 10.75 -11.66
N ILE A 294 -10.82 11.50 -11.50
CA ILE A 294 -12.20 11.00 -11.46
C ILE A 294 -12.59 10.16 -12.70
N GLY A 295 -11.95 10.39 -13.86
CA GLY A 295 -12.21 9.66 -15.10
C GLY A 295 -11.73 8.22 -15.06
N ASN A 296 -10.73 7.90 -14.24
CA ASN A 296 -10.17 6.56 -14.16
C ASN A 296 -11.04 5.59 -13.35
N TRP A 297 -12.09 6.07 -12.68
CA TRP A 297 -12.96 5.23 -11.83
C TRP A 297 -14.43 5.20 -12.26
N MET A 298 -14.78 5.86 -13.37
CA MET A 298 -16.12 5.85 -13.95
C MET A 298 -16.01 5.56 -15.44
N SER A 299 -16.85 4.67 -15.98
CA SER A 299 -16.87 4.44 -17.42
C SER A 299 -17.31 5.70 -18.19
N ASP A 300 -16.89 5.84 -19.44
CA ASP A 300 -17.31 6.95 -20.32
C ASP A 300 -18.84 7.06 -20.44
N GLU A 301 -19.53 5.92 -20.37
CA GLU A 301 -20.99 5.82 -20.33
C GLU A 301 -21.58 6.41 -19.03
N GLN A 302 -20.95 6.18 -17.88
CA GLN A 302 -21.38 6.76 -16.60
C GLN A 302 -21.06 8.25 -16.52
N MET A 303 -19.92 8.65 -17.09
CA MET A 303 -19.54 10.05 -17.23
C MET A 303 -20.56 10.81 -18.09
N SER A 304 -21.09 10.19 -19.16
CA SER A 304 -22.12 10.77 -20.01
C SER A 304 -23.51 10.82 -19.35
N LEU A 305 -23.89 9.80 -18.57
CA LEU A 305 -25.12 9.79 -17.76
C LEU A 305 -25.16 10.91 -16.72
N ILE A 306 -24.01 11.31 -16.18
CA ILE A 306 -23.90 12.38 -15.17
C ILE A 306 -23.84 13.77 -15.82
N LYS A 307 -23.20 13.89 -16.99
CA LYS A 307 -23.08 15.16 -17.72
C LYS A 307 -24.43 15.67 -18.25
N ASP A 308 -25.39 14.79 -18.50
CA ASP A 308 -26.67 15.18 -19.09
C ASP A 308 -27.83 15.19 -18.08
N ARG A 309 -28.00 16.31 -17.39
CA ARG A 309 -29.08 16.53 -16.41
C ARG A 309 -30.49 16.40 -17.04
N ARG A 310 -30.61 16.49 -18.39
CA ARG A 310 -31.87 16.35 -19.12
C ARG A 310 -32.27 14.90 -19.40
N MET A 311 -31.33 13.96 -19.40
CA MET A 311 -31.58 12.55 -19.76
C MET A 311 -32.04 11.67 -18.58
N ARG A 312 -32.14 12.24 -17.38
CA ARG A 312 -32.57 11.52 -16.16
C ARG A 312 -34.02 11.02 -16.25
N VAL A 313 -34.86 11.69 -17.04
CA VAL A 313 -36.26 11.29 -17.28
C VAL A 313 -36.34 10.20 -18.35
N THR A 314 -35.57 10.32 -19.42
CA THR A 314 -35.54 9.38 -20.56
C THR A 314 -34.95 8.02 -20.19
N ASN A 315 -33.95 7.99 -19.29
CA ASN A 315 -33.29 6.75 -18.86
C ASN A 315 -33.89 6.13 -17.58
N LYS A 316 -35.05 6.60 -17.13
CA LYS A 316 -35.71 6.11 -15.90
C LYS A 316 -36.03 4.62 -15.98
N ASP A 317 -36.53 4.14 -17.12
CA ASP A 317 -36.83 2.73 -17.34
C ASP A 317 -35.59 1.86 -17.43
N TYR A 318 -34.48 2.40 -17.93
CA TYR A 318 -33.20 1.69 -18.00
C TYR A 318 -32.53 1.56 -16.63
N LEU A 319 -32.55 2.64 -15.82
CA LEU A 319 -32.12 2.62 -14.42
C LEU A 319 -32.96 1.64 -13.59
N ARG A 320 -34.28 1.62 -13.82
CA ARG A 320 -35.22 0.67 -13.20
C ARG A 320 -34.92 -0.77 -13.62
N ARG A 321 -34.54 -1.00 -14.88
CA ARG A 321 -34.16 -2.34 -15.38
C ARG A 321 -32.83 -2.81 -14.77
N LYS A 322 -31.82 -1.93 -14.63
CA LYS A 322 -30.56 -2.22 -13.91
C LYS A 322 -30.77 -2.45 -12.41
N SER A 323 -31.68 -1.72 -11.76
CA SER A 323 -32.03 -1.97 -10.36
C SER A 323 -32.84 -3.25 -10.17
N MET A 324 -33.69 -3.63 -11.14
CA MET A 324 -34.36 -4.93 -11.13
C MET A 324 -33.37 -6.08 -11.33
N GLN A 325 -32.38 -5.91 -12.22
CA GLN A 325 -31.30 -6.89 -12.41
C GLN A 325 -30.44 -7.06 -11.14
N TYR A 326 -30.31 -6.01 -10.34
CA TYR A 326 -29.70 -6.05 -9.02
C TYR A 326 -30.55 -6.82 -8.01
N ASN A 327 -31.88 -6.62 -8.00
CA ASN A 327 -32.80 -7.38 -7.14
C ASN A 327 -32.84 -8.87 -7.51
N ASP A 328 -32.79 -9.21 -8.81
CA ASP A 328 -32.73 -10.59 -9.30
C ASP A 328 -31.41 -11.30 -8.95
N LEU A 329 -30.29 -10.56 -8.85
CA LEU A 329 -29.02 -11.10 -8.38
C LEU A 329 -28.98 -11.30 -6.85
N VAL A 330 -29.80 -10.55 -6.10
CA VAL A 330 -29.78 -10.51 -4.62
C VAL A 330 -30.91 -11.34 -4.00
N GLY A 331 -31.88 -11.82 -4.80
CA GLY A 331 -32.88 -12.80 -4.38
C GLY A 331 -33.86 -12.28 -3.32
N THR A 332 -34.30 -11.02 -3.41
CA THR A 332 -35.34 -10.48 -2.51
C THR A 332 -36.74 -10.74 -3.07
N PRO A 333 -37.69 -11.31 -2.29
CA PRO A 333 -39.07 -11.51 -2.76
C PRO A 333 -39.79 -10.18 -2.96
N HIS A 334 -40.57 -10.08 -4.05
CA HIS A 334 -41.35 -8.90 -4.42
C HIS A 334 -42.27 -8.41 -3.30
N GLN A 335 -42.18 -7.12 -2.97
CA GLN A 335 -43.27 -6.38 -2.36
C GLN A 335 -43.92 -5.55 -3.48
N SER A 336 -45.16 -5.91 -3.82
CA SER A 336 -45.98 -5.23 -4.82
C SER A 336 -46.49 -3.92 -4.23
N ASP A 337 -45.92 -2.80 -4.68
CA ASP A 337 -46.53 -1.47 -4.50
C ASP A 337 -47.21 -1.10 -5.83
N ASP A 338 -48.48 -1.51 -5.97
CA ASP A 338 -49.46 -0.84 -6.82
C ASP A 338 -50.30 0.05 -5.90
N GLU A 339 -49.97 1.34 -5.76
CA GLU A 339 -50.95 2.41 -5.50
C GLU A 339 -50.45 3.75 -6.10
N ASP A 340 -51.38 4.42 -6.77
CA ASP A 340 -51.43 5.84 -7.17
C ASP A 340 -50.72 6.30 -8.47
N GLU A 341 -51.51 6.46 -9.54
CA GLU A 341 -51.83 7.78 -10.14
C GLU A 341 -52.86 7.64 -11.29
N GLU A 342 -54.06 8.20 -11.10
CA GLU A 342 -55.00 8.50 -12.21
C GLU A 342 -54.46 9.65 -13.10
N PRO A 343 -54.91 9.72 -14.37
CA PRO A 343 -55.66 10.93 -14.71
C PRO A 343 -56.89 10.69 -15.60
N SER A 344 -57.92 11.47 -15.29
CA SER A 344 -59.18 11.65 -15.99
C SER A 344 -59.06 12.27 -17.40
N GLY A 345 -59.81 11.70 -18.35
CA GLY A 345 -60.71 12.44 -19.26
C GLY A 345 -60.12 13.11 -20.51
N LEU A 346 -60.42 12.55 -21.68
CA LEU A 346 -61.19 13.16 -22.79
C LEU A 346 -60.90 12.45 -24.13
N ALA A 347 -61.92 11.78 -24.67
CA ALA A 347 -62.08 11.50 -26.11
C ALA A 347 -63.01 12.59 -26.71
N PRO A 348 -63.13 12.81 -28.05
CA PRO A 348 -63.62 11.77 -28.96
C PRO A 348 -63.18 11.83 -30.46
N GLY A 349 -63.47 10.72 -31.16
CA GLY A 349 -63.70 10.66 -32.63
C GLY A 349 -62.48 10.21 -33.43
N GLY A 350 -62.54 9.27 -34.38
CA GLY A 350 -63.62 8.49 -34.96
C GLY A 350 -63.10 7.88 -36.29
N LYS A 351 -63.69 6.74 -36.67
CA LYS A 351 -63.65 6.05 -37.99
C LYS A 351 -62.62 4.92 -38.22
N SER A 352 -63.22 3.74 -38.31
CA SER A 352 -62.82 2.49 -38.99
C SER A 352 -62.38 2.68 -40.44
N PHE A 353 -61.43 1.85 -40.92
CA PHE A 353 -61.57 1.05 -42.16
C PHE A 353 -60.54 -0.10 -42.21
N LYS A 354 -60.98 -1.27 -42.70
CA LYS A 354 -60.19 -2.47 -43.03
C LYS A 354 -59.83 -2.49 -44.52
N ALA A 355 -58.72 -3.18 -44.84
CA ALA A 355 -58.50 -4.13 -45.96
C ALA A 355 -57.30 -3.86 -46.90
N ASP A 356 -56.46 -4.90 -46.99
CA ASP A 356 -55.78 -5.52 -48.13
C ASP A 356 -54.50 -4.96 -48.81
N ASN A 357 -53.44 -5.78 -48.66
CA ASN A 357 -52.37 -6.22 -49.58
C ASN A 357 -52.16 -5.48 -50.92
N ALA A 358 -50.95 -4.94 -51.14
CA ALA A 358 -49.85 -5.58 -51.91
C ALA A 358 -48.79 -4.56 -52.41
N THR A 359 -47.54 -5.04 -52.50
CA THR A 359 -46.38 -4.61 -53.33
C THR A 359 -45.53 -3.37 -52.97
N ASP A 360 -44.23 -3.68 -52.91
CA ASP A 360 -43.00 -2.93 -53.23
C ASP A 360 -42.42 -1.79 -52.37
N GLU A 361 -41.27 -2.15 -51.77
CA GLU A 361 -39.98 -1.45 -51.79
C GLU A 361 -39.95 0.09 -51.76
N ASN A 362 -39.82 0.65 -50.55
CA ASN A 362 -38.77 1.63 -50.22
C ASN A 362 -38.87 2.04 -48.74
N LYS A 363 -37.88 1.69 -47.91
CA LYS A 363 -37.66 2.36 -46.63
C LYS A 363 -36.25 2.92 -46.54
N LEU A 364 -36.23 4.25 -46.51
CA LEU A 364 -35.09 5.12 -46.31
C LEU A 364 -34.31 4.80 -45.01
N ARG A 365 -32.99 4.90 -45.17
CA ARG A 365 -31.92 4.75 -44.19
C ARG A 365 -32.09 5.66 -42.96
N LYS A 366 -31.80 5.11 -41.78
CA LYS A 366 -31.34 5.87 -40.60
C LYS A 366 -29.80 5.98 -40.66
N PRO A 367 -29.18 7.09 -40.23
CA PRO A 367 -27.74 7.25 -40.28
C PRO A 367 -27.05 6.45 -39.17
N HIS A 368 -26.10 5.60 -39.59
CA HIS A 368 -25.15 4.90 -38.73
C HIS A 368 -23.80 5.62 -38.89
N PRO A 369 -23.10 6.05 -37.84
CA PRO A 369 -21.69 6.39 -37.96
C PRO A 369 -20.87 5.09 -37.94
N GLU A 370 -20.23 4.81 -39.07
CA GLU A 370 -19.15 3.83 -39.22
C GLU A 370 -17.88 4.37 -38.55
N TYR A 371 -17.19 3.51 -37.78
CA TYR A 371 -15.74 3.57 -37.70
C TYR A 371 -15.16 2.17 -37.89
N SER A 372 -14.13 2.15 -38.73
CA SER A 372 -13.48 1.04 -39.41
C SER A 372 -12.76 0.06 -38.49
N HIS A 373 -13.06 -1.23 -38.63
CA HIS A 373 -12.18 -2.32 -38.19
C HIS A 373 -11.20 -2.68 -39.31
N ALA A 374 -9.88 -2.60 -39.03
CA ALA A 374 -8.87 -3.24 -39.85
C ALA A 374 -8.56 -4.66 -39.31
N ASN A 375 -8.91 -5.64 -40.14
CA ASN A 375 -8.36 -6.98 -40.33
C ASN A 375 -8.29 -7.97 -39.15
N ARG A 376 -9.31 -8.85 -39.07
CA ARG A 376 -9.14 -10.25 -38.65
C ARG A 376 -8.99 -11.13 -39.90
N GLN A 377 -7.85 -11.79 -40.05
CA GLN A 377 -7.69 -12.88 -41.00
C GLN A 377 -8.55 -14.08 -40.58
N THR A 378 -9.29 -14.55 -41.56
CA THR A 378 -10.14 -15.74 -41.59
C THR A 378 -9.34 -17.03 -41.42
N TRP A 379 -9.90 -18.02 -40.71
CA TRP A 379 -9.88 -19.42 -41.16
C TRP A 379 -11.05 -20.22 -40.57
N ALA A 380 -11.45 -21.24 -41.33
CA ALA A 380 -12.82 -21.67 -41.55
C ALA A 380 -13.36 -22.75 -40.59
N LYS A 381 -14.68 -22.92 -40.68
CA LYS A 381 -15.56 -23.85 -39.95
C LYS A 381 -15.26 -25.33 -40.23
N SER A 382 -15.45 -26.19 -39.22
CA SER A 382 -15.99 -27.55 -39.41
C SER A 382 -16.81 -28.02 -38.19
N LYS A 383 -17.86 -28.82 -38.48
CA LYS A 383 -18.96 -29.28 -37.60
C LYS A 383 -18.57 -30.47 -36.70
N PRO A 384 -19.36 -30.79 -35.65
CA PRO A 384 -19.03 -31.85 -34.68
C PRO A 384 -19.58 -33.23 -35.10
N SER A 385 -18.86 -34.31 -34.76
CA SER A 385 -19.35 -35.69 -34.82
C SER A 385 -18.94 -36.49 -33.57
N THR A 386 -19.87 -37.34 -33.12
CA THR A 386 -19.88 -38.23 -31.93
C THR A 386 -19.02 -39.51 -32.07
N PRO A 387 -18.83 -40.33 -30.99
CA PRO A 387 -17.57 -41.02 -30.67
C PRO A 387 -17.53 -42.51 -31.06
N VAL A 388 -16.32 -43.06 -31.29
CA VAL A 388 -16.04 -44.51 -31.32
C VAL A 388 -14.65 -44.81 -30.73
N SER A 389 -14.56 -45.97 -30.08
CA SER A 389 -13.51 -46.51 -29.20
C SER A 389 -12.19 -46.94 -29.86
N GLY A 390 -11.12 -46.92 -29.05
CA GLY A 390 -10.07 -47.95 -29.02
C GLY A 390 -8.71 -47.58 -29.62
N GLY A 391 -7.64 -47.72 -28.83
CA GLY A 391 -6.25 -47.82 -29.34
C GLY A 391 -5.22 -46.99 -28.58
N ASP A 392 -4.44 -47.64 -27.72
CA ASP A 392 -3.23 -47.12 -27.10
C ASP A 392 -2.20 -46.63 -28.14
N THR A 393 -1.88 -45.34 -28.12
CA THR A 393 -0.56 -44.83 -28.54
C THR A 393 -0.21 -43.59 -27.73
N LYS A 394 0.90 -43.67 -26.97
CA LYS A 394 1.49 -42.54 -26.24
C LYS A 394 2.00 -41.50 -27.24
N SER A 395 1.25 -40.42 -27.42
CA SER A 395 1.70 -39.20 -28.11
C SER A 395 1.74 -38.05 -27.12
N MET A 396 2.93 -37.48 -26.91
CA MET A 396 3.12 -36.26 -26.13
C MET A 396 2.43 -35.10 -26.85
N SER A 397 1.25 -34.71 -26.39
CA SER A 397 0.63 -33.45 -26.78
C SER A 397 0.38 -32.60 -25.54
N HIS A 398 1.04 -31.44 -25.50
CA HIS A 398 0.77 -30.37 -24.55
C HIS A 398 -0.68 -29.92 -24.73
N ARG A 399 -1.60 -30.49 -23.95
CA ARG A 399 -2.86 -29.83 -23.63
C ARG A 399 -2.54 -28.74 -22.59
N PRO A 400 -2.84 -27.46 -22.84
CA PRO A 400 -2.82 -26.49 -21.76
C PRO A 400 -3.91 -26.91 -20.78
N GLU A 401 -3.51 -27.40 -19.60
CA GLU A 401 -4.45 -27.48 -18.49
C GLU A 401 -5.00 -26.07 -18.26
N PRO A 402 -6.32 -25.89 -18.15
CA PRO A 402 -6.87 -24.60 -17.75
C PRO A 402 -6.33 -24.29 -16.36
N MET A 403 -5.46 -23.27 -16.26
CA MET A 403 -4.95 -22.80 -14.99
C MET A 403 -6.12 -22.57 -14.03
N ARG A 404 -6.14 -23.29 -12.91
CA ARG A 404 -6.99 -22.97 -11.76
C ARG A 404 -6.39 -21.81 -10.97
N THR A 405 -5.97 -20.74 -11.64
CA THR A 405 -5.78 -19.45 -11.00
C THR A 405 -7.12 -18.74 -11.09
N ARG A 406 -7.79 -18.60 -9.95
CA ARG A 406 -8.98 -17.74 -9.85
C ARG A 406 -8.48 -16.30 -10.00
N LEU A 407 -8.34 -15.83 -11.24
CA LEU A 407 -8.11 -14.43 -11.58
C LEU A 407 -9.37 -13.66 -11.20
N ALA A 408 -9.48 -13.28 -9.94
CA ALA A 408 -10.52 -12.38 -9.46
C ALA A 408 -9.92 -11.03 -9.07
N MET A 409 -8.97 -10.51 -9.87
CA MET A 409 -8.62 -9.10 -9.83
C MET A 409 -9.75 -8.31 -10.50
N ALA A 410 -10.81 -8.07 -9.75
CA ALA A 410 -11.85 -7.13 -10.14
C ALA A 410 -11.65 -5.89 -9.28
N SER A 411 -10.75 -4.99 -9.67
CA SER A 411 -10.49 -3.73 -8.96
C SER A 411 -11.53 -2.68 -9.36
N MET A 412 -11.67 -2.39 -10.66
CA MET A 412 -12.59 -1.36 -11.15
C MET A 412 -14.07 -1.80 -11.25
N ILE A 413 -14.35 -3.09 -11.41
CA ILE A 413 -15.74 -3.59 -11.47
C ILE A 413 -16.29 -3.87 -10.06
N SER A 414 -15.42 -4.27 -9.10
CA SER A 414 -15.81 -4.43 -7.69
C SER A 414 -15.96 -3.08 -6.98
N TYR A 415 -15.32 -2.02 -7.48
CA TYR A 415 -15.41 -0.63 -7.01
C TYR A 415 -16.85 -0.16 -6.77
N PHE A 416 -17.76 -0.47 -7.71
CA PHE A 416 -19.16 -0.03 -7.64
C PHE A 416 -19.92 -0.57 -6.43
N ASN A 417 -19.45 -1.67 -5.86
CA ASN A 417 -20.12 -2.36 -4.76
C ASN A 417 -19.32 -2.30 -3.44
N ASP A 418 -18.29 -1.45 -3.36
CA ASP A 418 -17.52 -1.36 -2.13
C ASP A 418 -18.37 -0.82 -0.96
N ARG A 419 -18.29 -1.46 0.21
CA ARG A 419 -19.10 -1.07 1.37
C ARG A 419 -18.50 0.09 2.15
N ILE A 420 -17.22 0.40 2.02
CA ILE A 420 -16.51 1.40 2.84
C ILE A 420 -16.23 2.67 2.05
N LEU A 421 -15.63 2.55 0.87
CA LEU A 421 -15.20 3.66 0.04
C LEU A 421 -15.91 3.58 -1.33
N THR A 422 -17.09 4.20 -1.41
CA THR A 422 -17.87 4.21 -2.66
C THR A 422 -17.39 5.28 -3.64
N PRO A 423 -17.74 5.15 -4.93
CA PRO A 423 -17.38 6.14 -5.94
C PRO A 423 -17.90 7.55 -5.65
N GLU A 424 -19.13 7.65 -5.14
CA GLU A 424 -19.76 8.92 -4.79
C GLU A 424 -19.04 9.59 -3.63
N MET A 425 -18.61 8.81 -2.63
CA MET A 425 -17.85 9.32 -1.49
C MET A 425 -16.48 9.83 -1.93
N MET A 426 -15.75 9.06 -2.73
CA MET A 426 -14.44 9.44 -3.26
C MET A 426 -14.54 10.73 -4.09
N ARG A 427 -15.52 10.81 -5.00
CA ARG A 427 -15.78 12.02 -5.78
C ARG A 427 -16.09 13.22 -4.91
N ALA A 428 -16.95 13.06 -3.90
CA ALA A 428 -17.29 14.14 -2.98
C ALA A 428 -16.04 14.62 -2.21
N MET A 429 -15.22 13.69 -1.70
CA MET A 429 -13.98 13.99 -0.99
C MET A 429 -12.99 14.78 -1.88
N ILE A 430 -12.79 14.36 -3.13
CA ILE A 430 -11.87 15.03 -4.07
C ILE A 430 -12.37 16.43 -4.43
N ILE A 431 -13.67 16.59 -4.70
CA ILE A 431 -14.26 17.91 -5.00
C ILE A 431 -14.10 18.85 -3.80
N LEU A 432 -14.37 18.36 -2.59
CA LEU A 432 -14.19 19.14 -1.36
C LEU A 432 -12.72 19.50 -1.14
N TYR A 433 -11.82 18.55 -1.36
CA TYR A 433 -10.38 18.75 -1.21
C TYR A 433 -9.85 19.80 -2.16
N ILE A 434 -10.20 19.73 -3.46
CA ILE A 434 -9.78 20.73 -4.43
C ILE A 434 -10.39 22.10 -4.10
N GLY A 435 -11.63 22.10 -3.65
CA GLY A 435 -12.38 23.32 -3.34
C GLY A 435 -12.88 24.04 -4.60
N PRO A 436 -13.70 25.08 -4.42
CA PRO A 436 -14.39 25.75 -5.53
C PRO A 436 -13.49 26.68 -6.37
N HIS A 437 -12.36 27.12 -5.82
CA HIS A 437 -11.51 28.16 -6.43
C HIS A 437 -10.27 27.61 -7.13
N ASN A 438 -9.91 26.35 -6.90
CA ASN A 438 -8.78 25.72 -7.57
C ASN A 438 -9.24 24.97 -8.82
N ARG A 439 -8.40 25.03 -9.86
CA ARG A 439 -8.57 24.25 -11.10
C ARG A 439 -7.27 23.50 -11.38
N PRO A 440 -6.94 22.47 -10.58
CA PRO A 440 -5.75 21.68 -10.81
C PRO A 440 -5.89 20.94 -12.14
N ASP A 441 -4.78 20.82 -12.86
CA ASP A 441 -4.71 19.95 -14.01
C ASP A 441 -4.52 18.51 -13.52
N PHE A 442 -5.59 17.72 -13.48
CA PHE A 442 -5.56 16.32 -13.07
C PHE A 442 -4.61 15.44 -13.90
N SER A 443 -4.16 15.90 -15.07
CA SER A 443 -3.23 15.17 -15.93
C SER A 443 -1.77 15.52 -15.71
N GLN A 444 -1.47 16.61 -14.99
CA GLN A 444 -0.10 17.11 -14.80
C GLN A 444 0.27 17.36 -13.34
N ASP A 445 -0.71 17.66 -12.49
CA ASP A 445 -0.48 17.97 -11.07
C ASP A 445 -0.14 16.68 -10.30
N TYR A 446 1.16 16.39 -10.26
CA TYR A 446 1.70 15.24 -9.54
C TYR A 446 1.71 15.41 -8.02
N LEU A 447 1.45 16.61 -7.50
CA LEU A 447 1.28 16.83 -6.06
C LEU A 447 -0.14 16.48 -5.61
N LEU A 448 -1.11 16.63 -6.52
CA LEU A 448 -2.48 16.13 -6.33
C LEU A 448 -2.56 14.61 -6.60
N SER A 449 -1.97 14.16 -7.71
CA SER A 449 -1.94 12.76 -8.15
C SER A 449 -0.48 12.26 -8.24
N PRO A 450 0.13 11.79 -7.13
CA PRO A 450 1.52 11.30 -7.11
C PRO A 450 1.85 10.24 -8.15
N ILE A 451 0.84 9.51 -8.65
CA ILE A 451 1.01 8.57 -9.76
C ILE A 451 1.58 9.22 -11.02
N LEU A 452 1.51 10.54 -11.18
CA LEU A 452 2.00 11.30 -12.33
C LEU A 452 3.42 11.85 -12.14
N ALA A 453 4.06 11.59 -11.00
CA ALA A 453 5.38 12.14 -10.70
C ALA A 453 6.41 11.87 -11.82
N PRO A 454 7.23 12.86 -12.19
CA PRO A 454 8.24 12.70 -13.21
C PRO A 454 9.37 11.77 -12.73
N ASP A 455 9.97 11.03 -13.67
CA ASP A 455 10.91 9.96 -13.38
C ASP A 455 12.18 10.46 -12.63
N PHE A 456 12.61 11.72 -12.86
CA PHE A 456 13.76 12.30 -12.13
C PHE A 456 13.50 12.49 -10.62
N LEU A 457 12.25 12.70 -10.21
CA LEU A 457 11.89 12.73 -8.78
C LEU A 457 11.79 11.31 -8.22
N LEU A 458 11.18 10.39 -8.98
CA LEU A 458 11.02 8.98 -8.58
C LEU A 458 12.36 8.27 -8.39
N GLN A 459 13.38 8.65 -9.14
CA GLN A 459 14.74 8.15 -8.99
C GLN A 459 15.28 8.34 -7.56
N LYS A 460 15.04 9.52 -6.96
CA LYS A 460 15.46 9.88 -5.60
C LYS A 460 14.47 9.48 -4.51
N PHE A 461 13.30 8.96 -4.88
CA PHE A 461 12.25 8.60 -3.95
C PHE A 461 12.69 7.45 -3.03
N PRO A 462 12.43 7.51 -1.71
CA PRO A 462 12.98 6.54 -0.77
C PRO A 462 12.28 5.17 -0.84
N LYS A 463 12.83 4.17 -0.13
CA LYS A 463 12.26 2.81 -0.07
C LYS A 463 10.83 2.88 0.49
N THR A 464 9.89 2.21 -0.16
CA THR A 464 8.47 2.32 0.20
C THR A 464 7.81 0.96 0.39
N TYR A 465 7.13 0.79 1.52
CA TYR A 465 6.26 -0.35 1.80
C TYR A 465 4.80 0.02 1.54
N PHE A 466 4.10 -0.82 0.80
CA PHE A 466 2.67 -0.67 0.52
C PHE A 466 1.88 -1.80 1.16
N LEU A 467 0.76 -1.45 1.79
CA LEU A 467 -0.18 -2.41 2.37
C LEU A 467 -1.60 -2.07 1.94
N THR A 468 -2.15 -2.87 1.02
CA THR A 468 -3.45 -2.57 0.40
C THR A 468 -4.34 -3.82 0.38
N GLY A 469 -5.66 -3.63 0.45
CA GLY A 469 -6.61 -4.71 0.28
C GLY A 469 -6.76 -5.10 -1.19
N GLU A 470 -6.91 -6.39 -1.50
CA GLU A 470 -7.15 -6.87 -2.87
C GLU A 470 -8.46 -6.31 -3.45
N ARG A 471 -9.46 -6.04 -2.60
CA ARG A 471 -10.76 -5.50 -2.99
C ARG A 471 -10.87 -3.99 -2.79
N ASP A 472 -9.75 -3.32 -2.48
CA ASP A 472 -9.71 -1.88 -2.30
C ASP A 472 -9.82 -1.18 -3.67
N PRO A 473 -10.70 -0.17 -3.81
CA PRO A 473 -10.73 0.71 -4.98
C PRO A 473 -9.37 1.26 -5.44
N LEU A 474 -8.46 1.51 -4.49
CA LEU A 474 -7.17 2.17 -4.71
C LEU A 474 -6.01 1.16 -4.93
N VAL A 475 -6.34 -0.12 -5.11
CA VAL A 475 -5.33 -1.18 -5.26
C VAL A 475 -4.50 -1.03 -6.53
N ASP A 476 -5.13 -0.61 -7.63
CA ASP A 476 -4.44 -0.45 -8.92
C ASP A 476 -3.43 0.69 -8.86
N ASP A 477 -3.83 1.84 -8.30
CA ASP A 477 -2.94 2.99 -8.06
C ASP A 477 -1.68 2.57 -7.30
N THR A 478 -1.85 1.74 -6.27
CA THR A 478 -0.75 1.21 -5.46
C THR A 478 0.22 0.37 -6.32
N VAL A 479 -0.33 -0.57 -7.10
CA VAL A 479 0.48 -1.48 -7.93
C VAL A 479 1.19 -0.72 -9.05
N ILE A 480 0.50 0.21 -9.71
CA ILE A 480 1.05 1.03 -10.79
C ILE A 480 2.18 1.90 -10.26
N PHE A 481 1.97 2.63 -9.16
CA PHE A 481 3.01 3.51 -8.61
C PHE A 481 4.24 2.72 -8.14
N ALA A 482 4.04 1.57 -7.46
CA ALA A 482 5.15 0.71 -7.06
C ALA A 482 5.93 0.15 -8.27
N GLY A 483 5.21 -0.25 -9.33
CA GLY A 483 5.81 -0.69 -10.59
C GLY A 483 6.62 0.42 -11.27
N ARG A 484 6.08 1.65 -11.33
CA ARG A 484 6.80 2.82 -11.84
C ARG A 484 8.08 3.08 -11.04
N LEU A 485 8.00 3.05 -9.71
CA LEU A 485 9.16 3.29 -8.84
C LEU A 485 10.27 2.26 -9.08
N ARG A 486 9.94 0.97 -9.19
CA ARG A 486 10.89 -0.10 -9.53
C ARG A 486 11.52 0.12 -10.90
N ARG A 487 10.70 0.39 -11.92
CA ARG A 487 11.15 0.61 -13.31
C ARG A 487 12.15 1.75 -13.41
N VAL A 488 11.84 2.90 -12.80
CA VAL A 488 12.71 4.09 -12.83
C VAL A 488 14.06 3.81 -12.16
N LYS A 489 14.04 3.18 -10.98
CA LYS A 489 15.29 2.85 -10.27
C LYS A 489 16.12 1.78 -10.96
N GLN A 490 15.47 0.79 -11.58
CA GLN A 490 16.15 -0.22 -12.39
C GLN A 490 16.83 0.40 -13.60
N ALA A 491 16.12 1.29 -14.32
CA ALA A 491 16.68 2.02 -15.45
C ALA A 491 17.92 2.82 -15.03
N PHE A 492 17.85 3.54 -13.91
CA PHE A 492 18.99 4.30 -13.41
C PHE A 492 20.17 3.41 -12.96
N HIS A 493 19.90 2.28 -12.30
CA HIS A 493 20.93 1.32 -11.91
C HIS A 493 21.64 0.73 -13.14
N SER A 494 20.88 0.36 -14.18
CA SER A 494 21.43 -0.15 -15.44
C SER A 494 22.28 0.90 -16.19
N GLN A 495 21.85 2.17 -16.19
CA GLN A 495 22.63 3.26 -16.77
C GLN A 495 23.95 3.47 -16.03
N ARG A 496 23.96 3.47 -14.69
CA ARG A 496 25.21 3.53 -13.90
C ARG A 496 26.11 2.34 -14.17
N ALA A 497 25.58 1.12 -14.17
CA ALA A 497 26.35 -0.08 -14.47
C ALA A 497 26.98 -0.03 -15.87
N SER A 498 26.28 0.54 -16.87
CA SER A 498 26.83 0.75 -18.21
C SER A 498 27.92 1.82 -18.27
N GLN A 499 27.89 2.83 -17.40
CA GLN A 499 28.88 3.90 -17.32
C GLN A 499 30.11 3.53 -16.48
N GLU A 500 29.95 2.69 -15.46
CA GLU A 500 31.02 2.25 -14.54
C GLU A 500 31.81 1.02 -15.07
N MET A 501 31.50 0.53 -16.27
CA MET A 501 32.14 -0.63 -16.92
C MET A 501 33.61 -0.40 -17.36
N GLU A 502 34.26 0.69 -16.90
CA GLU A 502 35.71 0.92 -17.01
C GLU A 502 36.50 0.67 -15.72
N GLY A 503 35.90 0.04 -14.69
CA GLY A 503 36.66 -0.73 -13.71
C GLY A 503 36.19 -0.63 -12.25
N LEU A 504 35.35 -1.58 -11.82
CA LEU A 504 35.40 -2.25 -10.52
C LEU A 504 34.33 -3.37 -10.43
N ASP A 505 34.74 -4.57 -10.01
CA ASP A 505 33.93 -5.80 -9.93
C ASP A 505 32.91 -5.86 -8.76
N ASP A 506 32.24 -4.76 -8.40
CA ASP A 506 31.26 -4.75 -7.29
C ASP A 506 29.87 -4.23 -7.72
N ILE A 507 29.37 -4.76 -8.84
CA ILE A 507 27.98 -4.55 -9.27
C ILE A 507 27.09 -5.40 -8.35
N THR A 508 26.61 -4.81 -7.27
CA THR A 508 25.57 -5.44 -6.43
C THR A 508 24.30 -5.66 -7.27
N ASP A 509 23.77 -6.88 -7.28
CA ASP A 509 22.51 -7.21 -7.96
C ASP A 509 21.37 -6.27 -7.54
N PHE A 510 20.60 -5.78 -8.51
CA PHE A 510 19.44 -4.93 -8.26
C PHE A 510 18.26 -5.75 -7.71
N ASP A 511 17.92 -5.56 -6.43
CA ASP A 511 16.70 -6.13 -5.84
C ASP A 511 15.53 -5.13 -5.90
N GLU A 512 14.47 -5.49 -6.61
CA GLU A 512 13.23 -4.71 -6.66
C GLU A 512 12.61 -4.47 -5.27
N LYS A 513 12.82 -5.39 -4.33
CA LYS A 513 12.30 -5.28 -2.96
C LYS A 513 13.00 -4.19 -2.14
N ASP A 514 14.19 -3.78 -2.54
CA ASP A 514 14.88 -2.64 -1.94
C ASP A 514 14.35 -1.30 -2.41
N VAL A 515 13.54 -1.31 -3.47
CA VAL A 515 12.85 -0.13 -3.99
C VAL A 515 11.45 -0.02 -3.41
N ALA A 516 10.61 -1.04 -3.65
CA ALA A 516 9.22 -1.04 -3.21
C ALA A 516 8.75 -2.46 -2.91
N GLU A 517 8.11 -2.65 -1.75
CA GLU A 517 7.46 -3.91 -1.39
C GLU A 517 5.95 -3.69 -1.30
N VAL A 518 5.17 -4.48 -2.04
CA VAL A 518 3.70 -4.38 -2.06
C VAL A 518 3.10 -5.64 -1.45
N VAL A 519 2.30 -5.45 -0.40
CA VAL A 519 1.53 -6.52 0.22
C VAL A 519 0.06 -6.30 -0.06
N LEU A 520 -0.52 -7.19 -0.88
CA LEU A 520 -1.95 -7.26 -1.14
C LEU A 520 -2.59 -8.27 -0.20
N ILE A 521 -3.62 -7.85 0.53
CA ILE A 521 -4.30 -8.70 1.49
C ILE A 521 -5.62 -9.19 0.86
N PRO A 522 -5.81 -10.51 0.73
CA PRO A 522 -6.94 -11.05 -0.01
C PRO A 522 -8.27 -10.82 0.72
N GLY A 523 -9.33 -10.56 -0.06
CA GLY A 523 -10.69 -10.47 0.46
C GLY A 523 -10.97 -9.29 1.41
N ILE A 524 -10.11 -8.29 1.49
CA ILE A 524 -10.37 -7.07 2.28
C ILE A 524 -10.36 -5.82 1.40
N SER A 525 -11.10 -4.82 1.83
CA SER A 525 -11.13 -3.49 1.21
C SER A 525 -10.47 -2.44 2.11
N HIS A 526 -10.70 -1.18 1.81
CA HIS A 526 -10.15 0.02 2.40
C HIS A 526 -10.29 0.11 3.93
N GLY A 527 -9.43 0.91 4.58
CA GLY A 527 -9.60 1.33 5.97
C GLY A 527 -9.43 0.23 7.04
N PHE A 528 -8.98 -0.98 6.68
CA PHE A 528 -8.94 -2.14 7.60
C PHE A 528 -8.10 -1.95 8.86
N THR A 529 -7.18 -0.98 8.90
CA THR A 529 -6.38 -0.65 10.12
C THR A 529 -7.06 0.34 11.06
N GLN A 530 -8.20 0.94 10.68
CA GLN A 530 -8.91 1.93 11.49
C GLN A 530 -9.85 1.31 12.54
N PHE A 531 -10.19 0.04 12.39
CA PHE A 531 -11.14 -0.66 13.28
C PHE A 531 -10.63 -2.04 13.72
N PRO A 532 -9.41 -2.15 14.28
CA PRO A 532 -8.84 -3.43 14.67
C PRO A 532 -9.63 -4.13 15.78
N SER A 533 -10.39 -3.36 16.56
CA SER A 533 -11.34 -3.87 17.55
C SER A 533 -12.52 -4.66 16.93
N LEU A 534 -13.00 -4.24 15.75
CA LEU A 534 -14.06 -4.96 15.01
C LEU A 534 -13.49 -6.00 14.03
N TYR A 535 -12.27 -5.77 13.54
CA TYR A 535 -11.54 -6.67 12.65
C TYR A 535 -10.19 -7.08 13.28
N PRO A 536 -10.17 -8.06 14.22
CA PRO A 536 -8.97 -8.47 14.94
C PRO A 536 -7.74 -8.86 14.08
N PRO A 537 -7.88 -9.43 12.86
CA PRO A 537 -6.73 -9.70 12.01
C PRO A 537 -5.89 -8.45 11.68
N ALA A 538 -6.47 -7.24 11.74
CA ALA A 538 -5.75 -5.99 11.55
C ALA A 538 -4.56 -5.81 12.51
N TRP A 539 -4.60 -6.37 13.72
CA TRP A 539 -3.47 -6.28 14.66
C TRP A 539 -2.18 -6.89 14.12
N LYS A 540 -2.26 -7.96 13.32
CA LYS A 540 -1.10 -8.57 12.67
C LYS A 540 -0.50 -7.67 11.59
N LEU A 541 -1.36 -6.90 10.93
CA LEU A 541 -0.98 -5.97 9.87
C LEU A 541 -0.36 -4.70 10.46
N ILE A 542 -0.94 -4.17 11.53
CA ILE A 542 -0.38 -3.07 12.33
C ILE A 542 1.02 -3.46 12.86
N ASP A 543 1.17 -4.69 13.37
CA ASP A 543 2.46 -5.23 13.81
C ASP A 543 3.49 -5.33 12.68
N ARG A 544 3.07 -5.76 11.49
CA ARG A 544 3.94 -5.81 10.31
C ARG A 544 4.45 -4.41 9.95
N CYS A 545 3.58 -3.40 9.95
CA CYS A 545 4.01 -2.02 9.70
C CYS A 545 5.02 -1.51 10.74
N ALA A 546 4.84 -1.88 12.02
CA ALA A 546 5.81 -1.54 13.07
C ALA A 546 7.20 -2.15 12.77
N ARG A 547 7.23 -3.41 12.32
CA ARG A 547 8.49 -4.08 11.92
C ARG A 547 9.14 -3.42 10.72
N TRP A 548 8.36 -3.06 9.69
CA TRP A 548 8.89 -2.32 8.55
C TRP A 548 9.49 -0.96 8.94
N ALA A 549 8.91 -0.24 9.91
CA ALA A 549 9.49 1.00 10.39
C ALA A 549 10.86 0.77 11.05
N VAL A 550 10.99 -0.28 11.86
CA VAL A 550 12.28 -0.68 12.47
C VAL A 550 13.28 -1.10 11.40
N ASP A 551 12.86 -1.90 10.41
CA ASP A 551 13.71 -2.35 9.31
C ASP A 551 14.24 -1.17 8.48
N LEU A 552 13.39 -0.17 8.20
CA LEU A 552 13.79 1.07 7.52
C LEU A 552 14.86 1.84 8.30
N HIS A 553 14.68 2.03 9.61
CA HIS A 553 15.68 2.69 10.45
C HIS A 553 16.99 1.90 10.52
N ASN A 554 16.92 0.58 10.66
CA ASN A 554 18.12 -0.28 10.67
C ASN A 554 18.87 -0.22 9.33
N ALA A 555 18.14 -0.23 8.21
CA ALA A 555 18.72 -0.11 6.89
C ALA A 555 19.41 1.25 6.70
N ALA A 556 18.83 2.35 7.18
CA ALA A 556 19.47 3.67 7.16
C ALA A 556 20.76 3.69 7.99
N GLU A 557 20.72 3.16 9.21
CA GLU A 557 21.89 3.12 10.08
C GLU A 557 23.05 2.31 9.46
N MET A 558 22.73 1.19 8.80
CA MET A 558 23.72 0.39 8.07
C MET A 558 24.31 1.14 6.86
N ARG A 559 23.51 1.95 6.15
CA ARG A 559 24.01 2.80 5.06
C ARG A 559 24.98 3.87 5.58
N THR A 560 24.60 4.59 6.63
CA THR A 560 25.48 5.60 7.24
C THR A 560 26.79 5.00 7.75
N LYS A 561 26.75 3.81 8.36
CA LYS A 561 27.97 3.08 8.80
C LYS A 561 28.87 2.69 7.63
N ARG A 562 28.29 2.21 6.51
CA ARG A 562 29.06 1.87 5.30
C ARG A 562 29.72 3.09 4.68
N GLU A 563 29.00 4.20 4.56
CA GLU A 563 29.54 5.47 4.05
C GLU A 563 30.71 5.99 4.90
N GLN A 564 30.61 5.89 6.23
CA GLN A 564 31.69 6.26 7.14
C GLN A 564 32.92 5.34 6.99
N GLN A 565 32.71 4.03 6.82
CA GLN A 565 33.80 3.08 6.59
C GLN A 565 34.50 3.32 5.26
N ASP A 566 33.76 3.61 4.19
CA ASP A 566 34.34 3.90 2.87
C ASP A 566 35.12 5.22 2.88
N MET A 567 34.63 6.24 3.57
CA MET A 567 35.36 7.49 3.78
C MET A 567 36.66 7.28 4.56
N SER A 568 36.63 6.44 5.61
CA SER A 568 37.83 6.08 6.36
C SER A 568 38.84 5.31 5.50
N ARG A 569 38.38 4.36 4.68
CA ARG A 569 39.23 3.62 3.73
C ARG A 569 39.88 4.54 2.70
N ARG A 570 39.10 5.47 2.11
CA ARG A 570 39.63 6.47 1.16
C ARG A 570 40.65 7.40 1.80
N HIS A 571 40.47 7.78 3.06
CA HIS A 571 41.46 8.55 3.80
C HIS A 571 42.75 7.75 4.06
N HIS A 572 42.64 6.48 4.45
CA HIS A 572 43.81 5.61 4.65
C HIS A 572 44.63 5.42 3.36
N VAL A 573 43.98 5.19 2.22
CA VAL A 573 44.65 5.04 0.92
C VAL A 573 45.38 6.33 0.50
N ARG A 574 44.83 7.51 0.81
CA ARG A 574 45.49 8.80 0.54
C ARG A 574 46.71 9.05 1.42
N THR A 575 46.68 8.64 2.69
CA THR A 575 47.84 8.78 3.59
C THR A 575 48.98 7.80 3.24
N GLU A 576 48.68 6.60 2.75
CA GLU A 576 49.73 5.66 2.31
C GLU A 576 50.36 6.09 0.97
N SER A 577 49.59 6.69 0.06
CA SER A 577 50.11 7.22 -1.21
C SER A 577 50.95 8.49 -1.06
N SER A 578 50.88 9.19 0.08
CA SER A 578 51.64 10.41 0.36
C SER A 578 53.01 10.14 1.00
N GLY A 579 53.32 8.88 1.35
CA GLY A 579 54.54 8.51 2.08
C GLY A 579 55.73 8.08 1.23
N ASP A 580 55.61 8.05 -0.11
CA ASP A 580 56.61 7.41 -0.99
C ASP A 580 57.31 8.37 -1.97
N GLU A 581 57.19 9.70 -1.80
CA GLU A 581 57.86 10.70 -2.67
C GLU A 581 59.17 11.29 -2.13
N ASP A 582 59.76 10.75 -1.05
CA ASP A 582 61.10 11.16 -0.59
C ASP A 582 62.14 10.05 -0.82
N ARG A 583 62.41 9.72 -2.09
CA ARG A 583 63.64 8.99 -2.48
C ARG A 583 64.43 9.84 -3.48
N PRO A 584 65.69 10.22 -3.18
CA PRO A 584 66.51 10.97 -4.12
C PRO A 584 66.88 10.11 -5.33
N LEU A 585 66.73 10.69 -6.52
CA LEU A 585 67.12 10.13 -7.82
C LEU A 585 68.64 9.93 -7.90
N GLU A 586 69.11 8.68 -7.79
CA GLU A 586 70.47 8.32 -8.20
C GLU A 586 70.50 7.99 -9.69
N ILE A 587 71.12 8.90 -10.45
CA ILE A 587 71.53 8.72 -11.84
C ILE A 587 72.73 7.77 -11.85
N ASN A 588 72.61 6.60 -12.47
CA ASN A 588 73.78 5.78 -12.80
C ASN A 588 73.90 5.54 -14.30
N MET A 589 75.00 6.05 -14.85
CA MET A 589 75.41 5.98 -16.24
C MET A 589 75.82 4.56 -16.66
N THR A 590 75.35 4.22 -17.85
CA THR A 590 75.87 3.24 -18.84
C THR A 590 77.27 2.64 -18.61
N LYS A 591 77.36 1.30 -18.70
CA LYS A 591 78.34 0.63 -19.57
C LYS A 591 77.91 -0.80 -19.93
N MET A 592 77.94 -1.08 -21.24
CA MET A 592 77.57 -2.32 -21.93
C MET A 592 78.39 -3.54 -21.47
N ARG A 593 77.77 -4.73 -21.54
CA ARG A 593 78.40 -5.98 -22.03
C ARG A 593 77.35 -6.93 -22.64
N PRO A 594 77.75 -7.79 -23.61
CA PRO A 594 76.87 -8.24 -24.70
C PRO A 594 76.18 -9.59 -24.45
N ARG A 595 75.07 -9.78 -25.18
CA ARG A 595 74.31 -11.02 -25.34
C ARG A 595 75.14 -12.10 -26.06
N ILE A 596 75.13 -13.32 -25.52
CA ILE A 596 75.34 -14.56 -26.26
C ILE A 596 74.17 -15.51 -25.94
N ASN A 597 73.58 -16.06 -27.00
CA ASN A 597 72.50 -17.04 -27.03
C ASN A 597 72.96 -18.42 -26.54
N SER A 598 72.04 -19.22 -25.97
CA SER A 598 71.63 -20.53 -26.51
C SER A 598 70.92 -21.39 -25.45
N ASP A 599 69.73 -21.85 -25.84
CA ASP A 599 69.25 -23.23 -25.77
C ASP A 599 69.04 -23.98 -24.43
N GLU A 600 67.78 -24.39 -24.31
CA GLU A 600 67.28 -25.74 -24.01
C GLU A 600 67.59 -26.47 -22.69
N ALA A 601 66.46 -26.87 -22.09
CA ALA A 601 66.14 -28.22 -21.65
C ALA A 601 66.51 -28.68 -20.21
N LYS A 602 65.40 -29.00 -19.52
CA LYS A 602 65.13 -30.26 -18.81
C LYS A 602 65.97 -30.60 -17.57
N ALA A 603 65.22 -30.55 -16.46
CA ALA A 603 64.80 -31.72 -15.68
C ALA A 603 65.54 -32.07 -14.38
N LYS A 604 64.68 -32.51 -13.45
CA LYS A 604 64.87 -33.50 -12.39
C LYS A 604 65.53 -33.07 -11.07
N ALA A 605 64.64 -33.00 -10.09
CA ALA A 605 64.51 -34.00 -9.02
C ALA A 605 65.34 -33.84 -7.74
N LYS A 606 64.58 -33.76 -6.64
CA LYS A 606 64.71 -34.53 -5.39
C LYS A 606 66.05 -34.46 -4.65
N ALA A 607 65.96 -33.82 -3.49
CA ALA A 607 65.84 -34.49 -2.19
C ALA A 607 66.96 -34.21 -1.18
N LYS A 608 66.46 -33.98 0.04
CA LYS A 608 66.87 -34.56 1.33
C LYS A 608 67.90 -33.84 2.20
N SER A 609 67.42 -33.75 3.44
CA SER A 609 68.09 -34.07 4.71
C SER A 609 68.89 -32.93 5.33
N LYS A 610 68.42 -32.43 6.48
CA LYS A 610 68.73 -32.84 7.88
C LYS A 610 69.68 -31.77 8.43
N GLY A 611 69.30 -31.02 9.47
CA GLY A 611 69.53 -31.36 10.89
C GLY A 611 70.98 -30.98 11.22
N HIS A 612 71.32 -30.21 12.24
CA HIS A 612 70.90 -30.23 13.63
C HIS A 612 71.64 -29.10 14.38
N GLU A 613 71.05 -28.57 15.48
CA GLU A 613 71.74 -28.14 16.74
C GLU A 613 72.74 -26.97 16.70
N SER A 614 72.96 -26.14 17.73
CA SER A 614 72.61 -26.12 19.16
C SER A 614 72.65 -24.65 19.67
N ALA A 615 71.74 -24.21 20.54
CA ALA A 615 71.93 -24.01 21.99
C ALA A 615 72.56 -22.67 22.43
N GLY A 616 71.98 -22.07 23.48
CA GLY A 616 72.60 -21.00 24.27
C GLY A 616 71.63 -20.11 25.06
N ASP A 617 71.46 -20.44 26.35
CA ASP A 617 71.22 -19.58 27.53
C ASP A 617 69.86 -18.96 27.92
N GLU A 618 69.24 -19.65 28.89
CA GLU A 618 69.04 -19.31 30.31
C GLU A 618 68.36 -18.00 30.81
N SER A 619 67.31 -18.23 31.63
CA SER A 619 67.00 -17.72 32.99
C SER A 619 65.53 -17.27 33.14
N GLU A 620 64.64 -18.12 33.68
CA GLU A 620 64.16 -18.18 35.10
C GLU A 620 63.36 -16.92 35.51
N VAL A 621 62.09 -16.96 35.96
CA VAL A 621 61.63 -17.46 37.28
C VAL A 621 60.06 -17.52 37.35
N ASP A 622 59.59 -18.49 38.14
CA ASP A 622 58.32 -18.65 38.88
C ASP A 622 56.99 -19.22 38.29
N LYS A 623 56.61 -20.35 38.92
CA LYS A 623 55.33 -21.06 39.01
C LYS A 623 54.75 -20.84 40.44
N PRO A 624 53.70 -21.52 40.97
CA PRO A 624 52.80 -22.56 40.42
C PRO A 624 51.30 -22.46 40.79
N ASN A 625 50.57 -23.49 40.34
CA ASN A 625 49.34 -24.11 40.84
C ASN A 625 48.06 -23.82 40.04
N GLY A 626 47.30 -24.82 39.58
CA GLY A 626 47.46 -26.26 39.75
C GLY A 626 46.43 -27.09 38.97
N ASN A 627 46.83 -28.34 38.74
CA ASN A 627 46.07 -29.56 38.44
C ASN A 627 44.85 -29.49 37.49
N SER A 628 44.95 -30.02 36.27
CA SER A 628 45.01 -31.45 35.91
C SER A 628 43.72 -32.24 36.19
N LYS A 629 43.11 -32.74 35.12
CA LYS A 629 42.82 -34.18 34.93
C LYS A 629 42.35 -34.48 33.52
N ARG A 630 43.22 -35.17 32.78
CA ARG A 630 42.89 -35.96 31.58
C ARG A 630 41.98 -37.13 31.97
N ARG A 631 41.09 -37.51 31.06
CA ARG A 631 40.79 -38.94 30.81
C ARG A 631 40.46 -39.17 29.34
N LYS A 632 41.31 -39.96 28.69
CA LYS A 632 41.12 -40.62 27.39
C LYS A 632 40.37 -41.94 27.61
N SER A 633 39.55 -42.37 26.64
CA SER A 633 39.67 -43.70 26.02
C SER A 633 38.68 -43.91 24.87
N ASN A 634 39.24 -44.30 23.71
CA ASN A 634 38.83 -45.31 22.70
C ASN A 634 37.34 -45.45 22.34
N GLY A 635 36.89 -45.44 21.08
CA GLY A 635 37.39 -46.06 19.84
C GLY A 635 36.31 -47.06 19.37
N LYS A 636 35.68 -46.96 18.19
CA LYS A 636 36.09 -47.54 16.89
C LYS A 636 34.93 -47.43 15.87
N SER A 637 35.32 -47.49 14.57
CA SER A 637 34.57 -47.86 13.35
C SER A 637 33.35 -47.02 12.92
N GLY A 638 33.14 -46.63 11.67
CA GLY A 638 33.84 -46.89 10.40
C GLY A 638 32.91 -46.55 9.22
N PHE A 639 33.48 -45.91 8.19
CA PHE A 639 33.04 -45.82 6.79
C PHE A 639 31.75 -45.09 6.37
N GLY A 640 31.95 -43.98 5.63
CA GLY A 640 31.77 -44.04 4.16
C GLY A 640 30.59 -43.29 3.50
N GLN A 641 30.95 -42.21 2.79
CA GLN A 641 30.43 -41.74 1.50
C GLN A 641 29.21 -40.79 1.36
N LYS A 642 29.55 -39.67 0.70
CA LYS A 642 28.87 -38.98 -0.42
C LYS A 642 27.72 -38.01 -0.10
N SER A 643 28.09 -36.73 -0.13
CA SER A 643 27.21 -35.59 -0.42
C SER A 643 26.58 -35.73 -1.81
N LYS A 644 25.25 -35.77 -1.85
CA LYS A 644 24.46 -35.51 -3.07
C LYS A 644 23.90 -34.10 -2.99
N SER A 645 24.20 -33.32 -4.01
CA SER A 645 23.58 -32.05 -4.36
C SER A 645 22.07 -32.24 -4.57
N PHE A 646 21.27 -31.34 -4.00
CA PHE A 646 19.88 -31.17 -4.39
C PHE A 646 19.75 -29.86 -5.17
N VAL A 647 19.65 -30.02 -6.49
CA VAL A 647 19.07 -29.05 -7.41
C VAL A 647 17.61 -28.88 -7.00
N LYS A 648 17.22 -27.67 -6.61
CA LYS A 648 15.84 -27.34 -6.25
C LYS A 648 15.19 -26.64 -7.44
N LEU A 649 14.10 -27.25 -7.90
CA LEU A 649 13.28 -26.88 -9.05
C LEU A 649 12.69 -25.48 -8.93
N ASP A 650 12.72 -24.75 -10.06
CA ASP A 650 12.08 -23.45 -10.27
C ASP A 650 10.57 -23.49 -9.96
N SER A 651 10.11 -22.49 -9.21
CA SER A 651 8.69 -22.24 -8.97
C SER A 651 8.06 -21.48 -10.14
N SER A 652 6.79 -21.80 -10.41
CA SER A 652 5.93 -21.31 -11.48
C SER A 652 5.75 -19.78 -11.61
N ASP A 653 6.26 -18.99 -10.68
CA ASP A 653 6.17 -17.52 -10.70
C ASP A 653 7.15 -16.87 -11.68
N ASP A 654 8.25 -17.55 -12.02
CA ASP A 654 9.31 -17.01 -12.90
C ASP A 654 8.92 -17.03 -14.40
N LEU A 655 7.88 -17.79 -14.76
CA LEU A 655 7.38 -17.89 -16.14
C LEU A 655 6.43 -16.73 -16.51
N LEU A 656 5.84 -16.03 -15.54
CA LEU A 656 4.97 -14.88 -15.76
C LEU A 656 5.77 -13.61 -16.09
N GLY A 657 6.93 -13.41 -15.47
CA GLY A 657 7.82 -12.27 -15.71
C GLY A 657 8.37 -12.24 -17.13
N ARG A 658 8.81 -13.40 -17.65
CA ARG A 658 9.38 -13.51 -18.99
C ARG A 658 8.37 -13.40 -20.14
N ARG A 659 7.08 -13.69 -19.90
CA ARG A 659 6.05 -13.61 -20.95
C ARG A 659 5.40 -12.22 -21.10
N MET A 660 5.52 -11.34 -20.10
CA MET A 660 5.05 -9.96 -20.17
C MET A 660 5.97 -9.04 -20.99
N GLN A 661 7.27 -9.37 -21.09
CA GLN A 661 8.21 -8.62 -21.94
C GLN A 661 7.95 -8.80 -23.45
N GLY A 662 7.33 -9.91 -23.87
CA GLY A 662 7.08 -10.19 -25.30
C GLY A 662 5.80 -9.59 -25.89
N LEU A 663 4.90 -9.06 -25.05
CA LEU A 663 3.58 -8.57 -25.48
C LEU A 663 3.50 -7.04 -25.62
N ALA A 664 4.50 -6.30 -25.15
CA ALA A 664 4.56 -4.84 -25.25
C ALA A 664 5.27 -4.33 -26.54
N GLY A 665 5.80 -5.21 -27.37
CA GLY A 665 6.57 -4.87 -28.58
C GLY A 665 5.81 -4.13 -29.70
N PRO A 666 4.52 -4.42 -30.01
CA PRO A 666 3.89 -3.81 -31.20
C PRO A 666 3.13 -2.50 -30.94
N LEU A 667 3.16 -1.93 -29.73
CA LEU A 667 2.35 -0.76 -29.35
C LEU A 667 3.12 0.56 -29.31
N THR A 668 4.40 0.57 -29.67
CA THR A 668 5.19 1.79 -29.87
C THR A 668 5.55 1.90 -31.34
N GLY A 669 4.75 2.66 -32.09
CA GLY A 669 5.10 3.04 -33.46
C GLY A 669 6.34 3.93 -33.45
N ALA A 670 7.47 3.35 -33.83
CA ALA A 670 8.65 4.08 -34.29
C ALA A 670 8.73 3.87 -35.81
N HIS A 671 8.65 4.98 -36.55
CA HIS A 671 9.03 5.05 -37.95
C HIS A 671 10.55 4.81 -38.03
N GLU A 672 10.97 3.81 -38.80
CA GLU A 672 12.35 3.68 -39.29
C GLU A 672 12.37 4.22 -40.73
N GLU A 673 13.16 5.27 -40.95
CA GLU A 673 13.73 5.59 -42.26
C GLU A 673 15.12 4.95 -42.33
N ASP A 674 15.34 4.29 -43.48
CA ASP A 674 16.54 3.65 -44.06
C ASP A 674 17.08 2.34 -43.46
#